data_AF-A0A1M4ND70-F1
#
_entry.id   AF-A0A1M4ND70-F1
#
_cell.length_a   1.000
_cell.length_b   1.000
_cell.length_c   1.000
_cell.angle_alpha   90.00
_cell.angle_beta   90.00
_cell.angle_gamma   90.00
#
_symmetry.space_group_name_H-M   'P 1'
#
loop_
_entity.id
_entity.type
_entity.pdbx_description
1 polymer ?
#
loop_
_entity_poly.entity_id
_entity_poly.type
_entity_poly.pdbx_seq_one_letter_code
_entity_poly.pdbx_strand_id
1 'polypeptide(L)'
;MRREYINYDVGVPVDISFVSVEDYPIHWHNAIEIIYVLEGKLQVYINSIKYEVSAGEIEIINMDEVHHLKSNGEENKVLIFYIDPYFFERYYSDIENMYFYTDSSTENAQAKEEYEELRALLAAILCEKVQRQEDYDENIRDILVELLYHLINNFNYLVYEKEELKEDINLFRRYHSISKYITNNYNHNITLKDIAEKEFLSPRYLSHEIKYATGYSFTELLNLTRVEESIKLLLDSDKTISEISEEVGFSHIRYYNKNFKRFYNCTPLQFRKRYMVEDEELEKVKKVKNLELKESINYLLSYLQSYDRFNYEDRLIKINIDVDNDIGSFNKEFKNVITIGEAFDLLIEDNKDALEELQGEIGFQYGRILKVFSTDMAIFPGSTFFNWNRNKEVLEFLYDLDIKPLIVIDSTGFSDDNFLEAFQSFLSYFSELESVDFWNFRFEYSNSVSENLRKRINELIESYYDTDTINIGSYNDIAETNPIYDTAYMIPYIIHNLIFNNNSLQFLKAFDVLDKQVNITNEVFFGYPGLVNDMGIKKPSYYAYYLLNKLGDRLVAQDNGYIVTKSDYGFQILLYNFYDNLDSLIPLKEYSNLRALKSVPSKKLSLNITNIQSDIKVTSYEINENEGSSFNYWLQMGKPNRLSKEEKEILHKASFPEIEFKYFKKSAVVNIQAEIEGYGAILILIEKVQKHQ
;
A
#
# COMPACT_ATOMS: atom_id res chain seq x y z
N MET A 1 4.99 -34.25 24.95
CA MET A 1 3.80 -33.49 24.55
C MET A 1 2.94 -33.36 25.78
N ARG A 2 2.90 -32.18 26.35
CA ARG A 2 2.10 -31.87 27.52
C ARG A 2 1.20 -30.72 27.15
N ARG A 3 0.04 -30.63 27.79
CA ARG A 3 -0.79 -29.43 27.73
C ARG A 3 0.05 -28.23 28.15
N GLU A 4 0.27 -27.29 27.23
CA GLU A 4 0.89 -26.02 27.57
C GLU A 4 -0.16 -25.12 28.22
N TYR A 5 0.23 -24.45 29.30
CA TYR A 5 -0.64 -23.53 30.02
C TYR A 5 -0.28 -22.11 29.60
N ILE A 6 -1.16 -21.51 28.80
CA ILE A 6 -1.05 -20.10 28.41
C ILE A 6 -1.54 -19.25 29.59
N ASN A 7 -0.73 -18.27 29.97
CA ASN A 7 -1.08 -17.30 31.00
C ASN A 7 -1.37 -15.95 30.36
N TYR A 8 -2.46 -15.31 30.80
CA TYR A 8 -2.87 -13.99 30.32
C TYR A 8 -2.63 -12.93 31.39
N ASP A 9 -2.28 -11.72 30.95
CA ASP A 9 -2.23 -10.57 31.86
C ASP A 9 -3.65 -10.27 32.40
N VAL A 10 -3.75 -9.74 33.62
CA VAL A 10 -5.04 -9.40 34.23
C VAL A 10 -5.80 -8.41 33.33
N GLY A 11 -6.99 -8.80 32.86
CA GLY A 11 -7.85 -7.98 32.01
C GLY A 11 -7.54 -8.02 30.51
N VAL A 12 -6.47 -8.70 30.08
CA VAL A 12 -6.02 -8.76 28.68
C VAL A 12 -6.10 -10.21 28.18
N PRO A 13 -7.15 -10.60 27.45
CA PRO A 13 -7.42 -12.00 27.05
C PRO A 13 -6.60 -12.45 25.83
N VAL A 14 -5.38 -11.94 25.71
CA VAL A 14 -4.41 -12.29 24.67
C VAL A 14 -2.99 -12.16 25.19
N ASP A 15 -2.15 -13.13 24.83
CA ASP A 15 -0.70 -13.07 24.98
C ASP A 15 -0.02 -13.12 23.61
N ILE A 16 1.14 -12.46 23.49
CA ILE A 16 1.84 -12.33 22.21
C ILE A 16 3.33 -12.55 22.42
N SER A 17 3.89 -13.47 21.66
CA SER A 17 5.31 -13.77 21.64
C SER A 17 5.94 -13.41 20.30
N PHE A 18 7.13 -12.82 20.32
CA PHE A 18 7.95 -12.60 19.12
C PHE A 18 9.19 -13.47 19.21
N VAL A 19 9.34 -14.42 18.29
CA VAL A 19 10.31 -15.50 18.41
C VAL A 19 10.99 -15.84 17.08
N SER A 20 12.15 -16.47 17.19
CA SER A 20 12.76 -17.25 16.11
C SER A 20 12.72 -18.73 16.48
N VAL A 21 12.16 -19.55 15.60
CA VAL A 21 11.88 -20.96 15.86
C VAL A 21 12.83 -21.85 15.05
N GLU A 22 13.66 -22.65 15.72
CA GLU A 22 14.37 -23.77 15.08
C GLU A 22 13.52 -25.04 15.18
N ASP A 23 13.10 -25.37 16.41
CA ASP A 23 12.27 -26.53 16.72
C ASP A 23 11.46 -26.22 17.99
N TYR A 24 10.14 -26.10 17.86
CA TYR A 24 9.20 -26.01 18.97
C TYR A 24 8.48 -27.36 19.07
N PRO A 25 8.85 -28.23 20.04
CA PRO A 25 8.37 -29.61 20.18
C PRO A 25 6.85 -29.76 20.16
N ILE A 26 6.37 -30.97 19.86
CA ILE A 26 4.93 -31.21 19.76
C ILE A 26 4.22 -30.93 21.10
N HIS A 27 3.16 -30.11 21.06
CA HIS A 27 2.36 -29.66 22.20
C HIS A 27 0.90 -29.38 21.79
N TRP A 28 0.06 -28.98 22.75
CA TRP A 28 -1.31 -28.53 22.56
C TRP A 28 -1.73 -27.64 23.73
N HIS A 29 -2.72 -26.78 23.54
CA HIS A 29 -3.26 -25.91 24.58
C HIS A 29 -4.69 -25.49 24.27
N ASN A 30 -5.35 -24.86 25.23
CA ASN A 30 -6.73 -24.38 25.14
C ASN A 30 -6.86 -22.93 24.64
N ALA A 31 -5.82 -22.37 24.03
CA ALA A 31 -5.89 -21.08 23.35
C ALA A 31 -6.19 -21.26 21.86
N ILE A 32 -6.83 -20.26 21.24
CA ILE A 32 -6.76 -20.09 19.78
C ILE A 32 -5.40 -19.47 19.50
N GLU A 33 -4.55 -20.16 18.74
CA GLU A 33 -3.22 -19.67 18.40
C GLU A 33 -3.18 -19.19 16.95
N ILE A 34 -2.60 -18.01 16.74
CA ILE A 34 -2.37 -17.46 15.40
C ILE A 34 -0.88 -17.25 15.21
N ILE A 35 -0.31 -17.97 14.25
CA ILE A 35 1.08 -17.87 13.84
C ILE A 35 1.16 -16.90 12.66
N TYR A 36 1.95 -15.84 12.80
CA TYR A 36 2.19 -14.87 11.74
C TYR A 36 3.70 -14.78 11.45
N VAL A 37 4.12 -15.26 10.28
CA VAL A 37 5.52 -15.25 9.86
C VAL A 37 5.87 -13.88 9.26
N LEU A 38 6.76 -13.14 9.91
CA LEU A 38 7.21 -11.81 9.47
C LEU A 38 8.44 -11.85 8.56
N GLU A 39 9.30 -12.85 8.75
CA GLU A 39 10.52 -13.06 7.97
C GLU A 39 10.83 -14.56 7.89
N GLY A 40 11.31 -15.02 6.73
CA GLY A 40 11.67 -16.42 6.49
C GLY A 40 10.48 -17.33 6.24
N LYS A 41 10.61 -18.60 6.62
CA LYS A 41 9.60 -19.65 6.46
C LYS A 41 9.51 -20.54 7.69
N LEU A 42 8.32 -21.05 7.97
CA LEU A 42 8.04 -21.97 9.07
C LEU A 42 7.22 -23.17 8.58
N GLN A 43 7.55 -24.36 9.07
CA GLN A 43 6.71 -25.54 8.90
C GLN A 43 5.85 -25.74 10.15
N VAL A 44 4.54 -25.70 9.94
CA VAL A 44 3.54 -25.90 10.98
C VAL A 44 2.91 -27.28 10.77
N TYR A 45 3.11 -28.17 11.72
CA TYR A 45 2.50 -29.51 11.70
C TYR A 45 1.30 -29.47 12.64
N ILE A 46 0.09 -29.65 12.12
CA ILE A 46 -1.14 -29.74 12.92
C ILE A 46 -1.70 -31.15 12.72
N ASN A 47 -1.84 -31.89 13.80
CA ASN A 47 -2.24 -33.29 13.83
C ASN A 47 -1.36 -34.15 12.89
N SER A 48 -1.89 -34.55 11.73
CA SER A 48 -1.16 -35.34 10.72
C SER A 48 -0.82 -34.58 9.44
N ILE A 49 -1.21 -33.29 9.37
CA ILE A 49 -1.04 -32.43 8.20
C ILE A 49 0.16 -31.51 8.42
N LYS A 50 0.87 -31.21 7.33
CA LYS A 50 2.01 -30.29 7.31
C LYS A 50 1.67 -29.10 6.43
N TYR A 51 1.83 -27.90 6.98
CA TYR A 51 1.71 -26.62 6.30
C TYR A 51 3.10 -25.96 6.19
N GLU A 52 3.36 -25.28 5.08
CA GLU A 52 4.52 -24.39 4.93
C GLU A 52 4.00 -22.97 4.88
N VAL A 53 4.46 -22.13 5.82
CA VAL A 53 3.99 -20.76 6.03
C VAL A 53 5.17 -19.82 5.78
N SER A 54 5.04 -18.93 4.81
CA SER A 54 6.08 -18.00 4.36
C SER A 54 5.90 -16.60 4.95
N ALA A 55 6.92 -15.75 4.80
CA ALA A 55 6.85 -14.36 5.23
C ALA A 55 5.61 -13.65 4.65
N GLY A 56 4.86 -12.99 5.53
CA GLY A 56 3.58 -12.39 5.18
C GLY A 56 2.40 -13.36 5.26
N GLU A 57 2.54 -14.63 5.66
CA GLU A 57 1.43 -15.58 5.78
C GLU A 57 1.08 -15.87 7.24
N ILE A 58 -0.19 -16.26 7.46
CA ILE A 58 -0.78 -16.55 8.76
C ILE A 58 -1.31 -17.99 8.77
N GLU A 59 -1.10 -18.70 9.87
CA GLU A 59 -1.71 -20.00 10.13
C GLU A 59 -2.45 -19.99 11.46
N ILE A 60 -3.70 -20.44 11.47
CA ILE A 60 -4.54 -20.53 12.68
C ILE A 60 -4.52 -21.97 13.20
N ILE A 61 -4.24 -22.12 14.49
CA ILE A 61 -4.29 -23.38 15.23
C ILE A 61 -5.45 -23.29 16.22
N ASN A 62 -6.40 -24.21 16.09
CA ASN A 62 -7.60 -24.22 16.94
C ASN A 62 -7.29 -24.80 18.32
N MET A 63 -8.19 -24.55 19.25
CA MET A 63 -8.08 -25.06 20.61
C MET A 63 -7.95 -26.59 20.63
N ASP A 64 -7.09 -27.08 21.52
CA ASP A 64 -6.78 -28.49 21.72
C ASP A 64 -6.25 -29.23 20.48
N GLU A 65 -5.90 -28.52 19.40
CA GLU A 65 -5.18 -29.12 18.27
C GLU A 65 -3.73 -29.37 18.64
N VAL A 66 -3.28 -30.58 18.34
CA VAL A 66 -1.92 -31.01 18.59
C VAL A 66 -1.03 -30.51 17.46
N HIS A 67 0.02 -29.76 17.80
CA HIS A 67 0.85 -29.13 16.78
C HIS A 67 2.34 -29.06 17.13
N HIS A 68 3.18 -28.85 16.10
CA HIS A 68 4.64 -28.81 16.16
C HIS A 68 5.18 -27.79 15.15
N LEU A 69 6.11 -26.94 15.59
CA LEU A 69 6.67 -25.89 14.73
C LEU A 69 8.13 -26.18 14.47
N LYS A 70 8.56 -26.04 13.21
CA LYS A 70 9.93 -26.33 12.84
C LYS A 70 10.39 -25.48 11.67
N SER A 71 11.65 -25.05 11.69
CA SER A 71 12.29 -24.48 10.50
C SER A 71 13.24 -25.47 9.84
N ASN A 72 13.52 -25.25 8.55
CA ASN A 72 14.50 -26.04 7.79
C ASN A 72 15.95 -25.55 7.99
N GLY A 73 16.24 -24.80 9.07
CA GLY A 73 17.55 -24.19 9.33
C GLY A 73 17.73 -22.77 8.76
N GLU A 74 16.67 -22.18 8.21
CA GLU A 74 16.63 -20.75 7.84
C GLU A 74 16.21 -19.91 9.05
N GLU A 75 16.81 -18.73 9.19
CA GLU A 75 16.40 -17.76 10.21
C GLU A 75 14.99 -17.27 9.89
N ASN A 76 14.14 -17.25 10.91
CA ASN A 76 12.75 -16.81 10.81
C ASN A 76 12.41 -15.91 11.98
N LYS A 77 11.41 -15.05 11.76
CA LYS A 77 10.84 -14.16 12.77
C LYS A 77 9.34 -14.30 12.74
N VAL A 78 8.77 -14.71 13.85
CA VAL A 78 7.38 -15.17 13.94
C VAL A 78 6.71 -14.49 15.12
N LEU A 79 5.53 -13.92 14.89
CA LEU A 79 4.60 -13.54 15.95
C LEU A 79 3.68 -14.71 16.23
N ILE A 80 3.49 -15.02 17.50
CA ILE A 80 2.53 -16.02 17.97
C ILE A 80 1.56 -15.33 18.91
N PHE A 81 0.29 -15.29 18.52
CA PHE A 81 -0.79 -14.75 19.32
C PHE A 81 -1.52 -15.92 19.99
N TYR A 82 -1.64 -15.90 21.30
CA TYR A 82 -2.47 -16.83 22.05
C TYR A 82 -3.70 -16.07 22.55
N ILE A 83 -4.87 -16.40 22.04
CA ILE A 83 -6.14 -15.74 22.37
C ILE A 83 -6.94 -16.65 23.30
N ASP A 84 -7.45 -16.09 24.38
CA ASP A 84 -8.32 -16.80 25.32
C ASP A 84 -9.71 -17.03 24.70
N PRO A 85 -10.10 -18.27 24.32
CA PRO A 85 -11.42 -18.50 23.75
C PRO A 85 -12.54 -18.23 24.76
N TYR A 86 -12.28 -18.36 26.07
CA TYR A 86 -13.29 -18.17 27.10
C TYR A 86 -13.75 -16.71 27.22
N PHE A 87 -12.92 -15.76 26.78
CA PHE A 87 -13.32 -14.37 26.63
C PHE A 87 -14.50 -14.18 25.67
N PHE A 88 -14.60 -15.05 24.66
CA PHE A 88 -15.63 -14.98 23.63
C PHE A 88 -16.96 -15.62 24.03
N GLU A 89 -17.03 -16.42 25.09
CA GLU A 89 -18.26 -17.12 25.50
C GLU A 89 -19.47 -16.19 25.70
N ARG A 90 -19.21 -14.95 26.14
CA ARG A 90 -20.25 -13.92 26.33
C ARG A 90 -20.85 -13.39 25.02
N TYR A 91 -20.12 -13.52 23.92
CA TYR A 91 -20.55 -13.10 22.58
C TYR A 91 -21.02 -14.30 21.75
N TYR A 92 -20.37 -15.45 21.95
CA TYR A 92 -20.66 -16.68 21.24
C TYR A 92 -20.51 -17.89 22.19
N SER A 93 -21.64 -18.39 22.68
CA SER A 93 -21.68 -19.46 23.70
C SER A 93 -21.17 -20.82 23.22
N ASP A 94 -20.80 -20.95 21.95
CA ASP A 94 -20.36 -22.20 21.32
C ASP A 94 -18.93 -22.09 20.76
N ILE A 95 -18.13 -21.16 21.28
CA ILE A 95 -16.75 -20.92 20.84
C ILE A 95 -15.90 -22.19 20.90
N GLU A 96 -16.14 -23.06 21.89
CA GLU A 96 -15.41 -24.32 22.05
C GLU A 96 -15.55 -25.30 20.87
N ASN A 97 -16.57 -25.10 20.03
CA ASN A 97 -16.83 -25.93 18.85
C ASN A 97 -16.56 -25.20 17.53
N MET A 98 -15.98 -23.99 17.57
CA MET A 98 -15.60 -23.25 16.37
C MET A 98 -14.22 -23.66 15.89
N TYR A 99 -14.09 -23.85 14.58
CA TYR A 99 -12.82 -24.14 13.93
C TYR A 99 -12.59 -23.15 12.80
N PHE A 100 -11.44 -22.50 12.84
CA PHE A 100 -10.96 -21.55 11.84
C PHE A 100 -9.83 -22.16 11.04
N TYR A 101 -9.77 -21.84 9.75
CA TYR A 101 -8.81 -22.38 8.81
C TYR A 101 -8.28 -21.29 7.91
N THR A 102 -6.99 -21.38 7.63
CA THR A 102 -6.27 -20.56 6.66
C THR A 102 -5.92 -21.40 5.44
N ASP A 103 -5.84 -20.75 4.29
CA ASP A 103 -5.39 -21.37 3.05
C ASP A 103 -3.90 -21.14 2.88
N SER A 104 -3.15 -22.20 3.12
CA SER A 104 -1.69 -22.26 2.95
C SER A 104 -1.34 -23.28 1.85
N SER A 105 -2.28 -23.55 0.93
CA SER A 105 -2.15 -24.61 -0.08
C SER A 105 -1.41 -24.19 -1.35
N THR A 106 -1.42 -22.90 -1.68
CA THR A 106 -0.79 -22.33 -2.89
C THR A 106 -0.10 -21.01 -2.60
N GLU A 107 0.92 -20.69 -3.40
CA GLU A 107 1.64 -19.43 -3.33
C GLU A 107 0.69 -18.25 -3.58
N ASN A 108 0.69 -17.25 -2.68
CA ASN A 108 -0.22 -16.09 -2.68
C ASN A 108 -1.71 -16.40 -2.38
N ALA A 109 -2.05 -17.56 -1.80
CA ALA A 109 -3.42 -17.87 -1.38
C ALA A 109 -4.00 -16.83 -0.41
N GLN A 110 -3.14 -16.14 0.35
CA GLN A 110 -3.47 -15.16 1.37
C GLN A 110 -3.35 -13.69 0.93
N ALA A 111 -3.42 -13.42 -0.37
CA ALA A 111 -3.37 -12.05 -0.93
C ALA A 111 -4.75 -11.36 -1.01
N LYS A 112 -5.80 -12.00 -0.48
CA LYS A 112 -7.18 -11.49 -0.56
C LYS A 112 -7.48 -10.49 0.57
N GLU A 113 -8.52 -9.68 0.36
CA GLU A 113 -8.95 -8.61 1.29
C GLU A 113 -9.19 -9.13 2.71
N GLU A 114 -9.78 -10.33 2.86
CA GLU A 114 -10.01 -10.92 4.18
C GLU A 114 -8.72 -11.20 4.98
N TYR A 115 -7.60 -11.48 4.32
CA TYR A 115 -6.32 -11.65 5.00
C TYR A 115 -5.67 -10.31 5.34
N GLU A 116 -5.82 -9.29 4.49
CA GLU A 116 -5.32 -7.94 4.79
C GLU A 116 -6.01 -7.34 6.03
N GLU A 117 -7.32 -7.52 6.16
CA GLU A 117 -8.06 -7.11 7.35
C GLU A 117 -7.63 -7.92 8.60
N LEU A 118 -7.39 -9.23 8.46
CA LEU A 118 -6.86 -10.05 9.55
C LEU A 118 -5.48 -9.55 10.03
N ARG A 119 -4.59 -9.20 9.10
CA ARG A 119 -3.26 -8.63 9.42
C ARG A 119 -3.39 -7.29 10.14
N ALA A 120 -4.33 -6.44 9.71
CA ALA A 120 -4.58 -5.15 10.33
C ALA A 120 -5.05 -5.28 11.78
N LEU A 121 -5.99 -6.19 12.04
CA LEU A 121 -6.50 -6.46 13.39
C LEU A 121 -5.40 -7.02 14.31
N LEU A 122 -4.60 -7.98 13.83
CA LEU A 122 -3.46 -8.52 14.58
C LEU A 122 -2.39 -7.45 14.87
N ALA A 123 -2.11 -6.58 13.89
CA ALA A 123 -1.20 -5.46 14.07
C ALA A 123 -1.71 -4.48 15.15
N ALA A 124 -3.00 -4.14 15.14
CA ALA A 124 -3.60 -3.26 16.14
C ALA A 124 -3.54 -3.87 17.55
N ILE A 125 -3.84 -5.16 17.73
CA ILE A 125 -3.71 -5.87 19.00
C ILE A 125 -2.25 -5.83 19.50
N LEU A 126 -1.29 -6.10 18.61
CA LEU A 126 0.14 -6.00 18.93
C LEU A 126 0.51 -4.58 19.37
N CYS A 127 0.03 -3.55 18.66
CA CYS A 127 0.29 -2.16 18.97
C CYS A 127 -0.17 -1.82 20.39
N GLU A 128 -1.42 -2.11 20.74
CA GLU A 128 -1.95 -1.84 22.08
C GLU A 128 -1.18 -2.60 23.16
N LYS A 129 -0.83 -3.87 22.91
CA LYS A 129 -0.05 -4.71 23.85
C LYS A 129 1.35 -4.15 24.11
N VAL A 130 1.99 -3.57 23.10
CA VAL A 130 3.35 -3.00 23.19
C VAL A 130 3.35 -1.59 23.75
N GLN A 131 2.47 -0.70 23.25
CA GLN A 131 2.46 0.71 23.65
C GLN A 131 1.82 0.94 25.02
N ARG A 132 0.82 0.12 25.39
CA ARG A 132 0.09 0.18 26.67
C ARG A 132 -0.35 1.60 27.04
N GLN A 133 -1.01 2.27 26.09
CA GLN A 133 -1.65 3.57 26.34
C GLN A 133 -2.79 3.46 27.37
N GLU A 134 -3.40 4.58 27.75
CA GLU A 134 -4.59 4.56 28.61
C GLU A 134 -5.69 3.70 27.98
N ASP A 135 -6.33 2.85 28.81
CA ASP A 135 -7.38 1.90 28.41
C ASP A 135 -6.97 0.89 27.31
N TYR A 136 -5.68 0.57 27.19
CA TYR A 136 -5.20 -0.40 26.18
C TYR A 136 -5.85 -1.78 26.31
N ASP A 137 -6.17 -2.21 27.53
CA ASP A 137 -6.81 -3.50 27.79
C ASP A 137 -8.27 -3.51 27.33
N GLU A 138 -8.99 -2.37 27.42
CA GLU A 138 -10.32 -2.21 26.83
C GLU A 138 -10.26 -2.24 25.31
N ASN A 139 -9.31 -1.52 24.69
CA ASN A 139 -9.16 -1.50 23.24
C ASN A 139 -8.78 -2.88 22.68
N ILE A 140 -7.87 -3.60 23.33
CA ILE A 140 -7.57 -5.00 22.97
C ILE A 140 -8.85 -5.84 23.01
N ARG A 141 -9.69 -5.69 24.04
CA ARG A 141 -10.95 -6.44 24.15
C ARG A 141 -11.92 -6.11 23.00
N ASP A 142 -12.01 -4.86 22.58
CA ASP A 142 -12.87 -4.45 21.47
C ASP A 142 -12.36 -4.98 20.13
N ILE A 143 -11.04 -4.87 19.87
CA ILE A 143 -10.43 -5.40 18.64
C ILE A 143 -10.54 -6.93 18.60
N LEU A 144 -10.42 -7.62 19.74
CA LEU A 144 -10.63 -9.08 19.79
C LEU A 144 -12.06 -9.48 19.43
N VAL A 145 -13.07 -8.68 19.79
CA VAL A 145 -14.45 -8.92 19.38
C VAL A 145 -14.61 -8.74 17.87
N GLU A 146 -14.00 -7.70 17.30
CA GLU A 146 -13.96 -7.49 15.85
C GLU A 146 -13.24 -8.62 15.13
N LEU A 147 -12.08 -9.04 15.64
CA LEU A 147 -11.33 -10.20 15.18
C LEU A 147 -12.17 -11.47 15.19
N LEU A 148 -12.92 -11.72 16.28
CA LEU A 148 -13.83 -12.88 16.33
C LEU A 148 -14.86 -12.82 15.20
N TYR A 149 -15.53 -11.69 14.99
CA TYR A 149 -16.50 -11.55 13.91
C TYR A 149 -15.87 -11.77 12.55
N HIS A 150 -14.67 -11.23 12.32
CA HIS A 150 -13.91 -11.42 11.10
C HIS A 150 -13.58 -12.89 10.84
N LEU A 151 -13.06 -13.58 11.86
CA LEU A 151 -12.76 -15.02 11.81
C LEU A 151 -14.01 -15.85 11.51
N ILE A 152 -15.15 -15.54 12.14
CA ILE A 152 -16.41 -16.24 11.90
C ILE A 152 -16.89 -16.08 10.46
N ASN A 153 -16.79 -14.88 9.90
CA ASN A 153 -17.33 -14.57 8.57
C ASN A 153 -16.44 -15.10 7.44
N ASN A 154 -15.12 -15.08 7.62
CA ASN A 154 -14.17 -15.28 6.53
C ASN A 154 -13.31 -16.55 6.67
N PHE A 155 -13.07 -17.02 7.89
CA PHE A 155 -12.10 -18.10 8.18
C PHE A 155 -12.73 -19.34 8.82
N ASN A 156 -14.03 -19.33 9.10
CA ASN A 156 -14.70 -20.50 9.63
C ASN A 156 -14.65 -21.65 8.61
N TYR A 157 -14.18 -22.83 9.03
CA TYR A 157 -14.04 -24.06 8.22
C TYR A 157 -15.20 -24.31 7.27
N LEU A 158 -16.39 -24.02 7.77
CA LEU A 158 -17.66 -24.28 7.12
C LEU A 158 -17.87 -23.41 5.85
N VAL A 159 -17.04 -22.39 5.62
CA VAL A 159 -17.07 -21.46 4.46
C VAL A 159 -16.11 -21.89 3.35
N TYR A 160 -15.09 -22.70 3.63
CA TYR A 160 -13.84 -22.67 2.84
C TYR A 160 -13.65 -23.78 1.79
N GLU A 161 -14.45 -24.85 1.76
CA GLU A 161 -14.34 -25.86 0.69
C GLU A 161 -15.57 -25.91 -0.22
N LYS A 162 -15.44 -25.23 -1.36
CA LYS A 162 -16.27 -25.20 -2.60
C LYS A 162 -17.21 -24.00 -2.73
N GLU A 163 -16.98 -23.21 -3.79
CA GLU A 163 -17.84 -22.10 -4.24
C GLU A 163 -19.32 -22.49 -4.41
N GLU A 164 -19.64 -23.78 -4.54
CA GLU A 164 -21.01 -24.31 -4.59
C GLU A 164 -21.73 -24.32 -3.22
N LEU A 165 -21.02 -24.25 -2.09
CA LEU A 165 -21.62 -24.30 -0.75
C LEU A 165 -21.94 -22.92 -0.15
N LYS A 166 -21.42 -21.84 -0.74
CA LYS A 166 -21.69 -20.45 -0.28
C LYS A 166 -23.17 -20.06 -0.36
N GLU A 167 -23.97 -20.78 -1.16
CA GLU A 167 -25.40 -20.47 -1.35
C GLU A 167 -26.35 -21.17 -0.37
N ASP A 168 -25.92 -22.21 0.38
CA ASP A 168 -26.83 -22.99 1.26
C ASP A 168 -26.42 -22.98 2.74
N ILE A 169 -26.82 -21.90 3.42
CA ILE A 169 -26.73 -21.71 4.88
C ILE A 169 -27.28 -22.92 5.69
N ASN A 170 -28.20 -23.72 5.14
CA ASN A 170 -28.72 -24.89 5.84
C ASN A 170 -27.77 -26.08 5.80
N LEU A 171 -26.97 -26.22 4.74
CA LEU A 171 -25.96 -27.26 4.62
C LEU A 171 -24.77 -26.98 5.55
N PHE A 172 -24.38 -25.72 5.68
CA PHE A 172 -23.42 -25.19 6.67
C PHE A 172 -23.81 -25.56 8.11
N ARG A 173 -25.03 -25.19 8.52
CA ARG A 173 -25.54 -25.47 9.88
C ARG A 173 -25.59 -26.96 10.19
N ARG A 174 -25.87 -27.76 9.18
CA ARG A 174 -25.94 -29.22 9.26
C ARG A 174 -24.57 -29.85 9.46
N TYR A 175 -23.55 -29.43 8.73
CA TYR A 175 -22.18 -29.92 8.95
C TYR A 175 -21.71 -29.62 10.37
N HIS A 176 -21.90 -28.38 10.84
CA HIS A 176 -21.56 -28.00 12.21
C HIS A 176 -22.23 -28.91 13.24
N SER A 177 -23.53 -29.20 13.07
CA SER A 177 -24.26 -30.11 13.97
C SER A 177 -23.71 -31.55 13.95
N ILE A 178 -23.33 -32.05 12.77
CA ILE A 178 -22.75 -33.40 12.60
C ILE A 178 -21.38 -33.48 13.28
N SER A 179 -20.47 -32.55 13.00
CA SER A 179 -19.12 -32.51 13.59
C SER A 179 -19.20 -32.34 15.10
N LYS A 180 -20.02 -31.40 15.57
CA LYS A 180 -20.30 -31.20 17.01
C LYS A 180 -20.83 -32.48 17.66
N TYR A 181 -21.72 -33.21 16.99
CA TYR A 181 -22.22 -34.48 17.54
C TYR A 181 -21.12 -35.54 17.64
N ILE A 182 -20.27 -35.68 16.62
CA ILE A 182 -19.14 -36.62 16.63
C ILE A 182 -18.17 -36.25 17.75
N THR A 183 -17.72 -34.99 17.83
CA THR A 183 -16.77 -34.53 18.84
C THR A 183 -17.32 -34.61 20.27
N ASN A 184 -18.63 -34.43 20.48
CA ASN A 184 -19.21 -34.57 21.82
C ASN A 184 -19.57 -36.02 22.21
N ASN A 185 -19.54 -36.97 21.27
CA ASN A 185 -19.98 -38.35 21.52
C ASN A 185 -19.00 -39.41 20.98
N TYR A 186 -17.76 -39.04 20.64
CA TYR A 186 -16.78 -39.95 20.02
C TYR A 186 -16.50 -41.16 20.90
N ASN A 187 -16.48 -40.97 22.23
CA ASN A 187 -16.25 -42.01 23.23
C ASN A 187 -17.41 -43.01 23.38
N HIS A 188 -18.54 -42.79 22.70
CA HIS A 188 -19.71 -43.66 22.71
C HIS A 188 -19.87 -44.43 21.39
N ASN A 189 -20.66 -45.51 21.41
CA ASN A 189 -21.00 -46.28 20.21
C ASN A 189 -22.07 -45.56 19.39
N ILE A 190 -21.70 -44.46 18.74
CA ILE A 190 -22.56 -43.72 17.83
C ILE A 190 -22.55 -44.32 16.43
N THR A 191 -23.70 -44.29 15.78
CA THR A 191 -23.90 -44.75 14.41
C THR A 191 -24.35 -43.61 13.50
N LEU A 192 -24.15 -43.78 12.21
CA LEU A 192 -24.65 -42.84 11.20
C LEU A 192 -26.17 -42.64 11.32
N LYS A 193 -26.90 -43.67 11.77
CA LYS A 193 -28.34 -43.63 11.95
C LYS A 193 -28.74 -42.69 13.09
N ASP A 194 -27.98 -42.68 14.18
CA ASP A 194 -28.25 -41.83 15.35
C ASP A 194 -28.16 -40.34 14.98
N ILE A 195 -27.17 -39.98 14.15
CA ILE A 195 -27.00 -38.62 13.62
C ILE A 195 -28.10 -38.30 12.61
N ALA A 196 -28.40 -39.23 11.71
CA ALA A 196 -29.43 -39.03 10.70
C ALA A 196 -30.82 -38.77 11.32
N GLU A 197 -31.19 -39.49 12.39
CA GLU A 197 -32.43 -39.28 13.12
C GLU A 197 -32.46 -37.91 13.83
N LYS A 198 -31.34 -37.50 14.44
CA LYS A 198 -31.22 -36.19 15.11
C LYS A 198 -31.35 -35.01 14.14
N GLU A 199 -30.80 -35.16 12.93
CA GLU A 199 -30.82 -34.12 11.88
C GLU A 199 -32.04 -34.19 10.95
N PHE A 200 -32.98 -35.11 11.21
CA PHE A 200 -34.15 -35.37 10.35
C PHE A 200 -33.79 -35.74 8.90
N LEU A 201 -32.72 -36.52 8.71
CA LEU A 201 -32.18 -36.94 7.41
C LEU A 201 -32.29 -38.44 7.19
N SER A 202 -32.19 -38.85 5.91
CA SER A 202 -31.95 -40.25 5.60
C SER A 202 -30.47 -40.60 5.82
N PRO A 203 -30.13 -41.79 6.38
CA PRO A 203 -28.74 -42.23 6.52
C PRO A 203 -27.96 -42.25 5.20
N ARG A 204 -28.64 -42.54 4.09
CA ARG A 204 -28.02 -42.57 2.75
C ARG A 204 -27.56 -41.18 2.31
N TYR A 205 -28.41 -40.18 2.51
CA TYR A 205 -28.08 -38.79 2.22
C TYR A 205 -26.95 -38.31 3.12
N LEU A 206 -27.06 -38.51 4.43
CA LEU A 206 -26.01 -38.12 5.38
C LEU A 206 -24.64 -38.77 5.08
N SER A 207 -24.62 -40.05 4.68
CA SER A 207 -23.38 -40.73 4.26
C SER A 207 -22.73 -40.08 3.03
N HIS A 208 -23.54 -39.62 2.09
CA HIS A 208 -23.05 -38.96 0.88
C HIS A 208 -22.45 -37.60 1.25
N GLU A 209 -23.19 -36.81 2.04
CA GLU A 209 -22.77 -35.48 2.48
C GLU A 209 -21.46 -35.51 3.27
N ILE A 210 -21.33 -36.41 4.26
CA ILE A 210 -20.09 -36.54 5.04
C ILE A 210 -18.90 -36.88 4.14
N LYS A 211 -19.09 -37.81 3.20
CA LYS A 211 -18.02 -38.22 2.28
C LYS A 211 -17.66 -37.13 1.28
N TYR A 212 -18.64 -36.36 0.83
CA TYR A 212 -18.45 -35.24 -0.09
C TYR A 212 -17.69 -34.08 0.57
N ALA A 213 -18.00 -33.79 1.83
CA ALA A 213 -17.40 -32.69 2.59
C ALA A 213 -16.01 -33.06 3.15
N THR A 214 -15.83 -34.27 3.68
CA THR A 214 -14.59 -34.61 4.41
C THR A 214 -13.65 -35.54 3.66
N GLY A 215 -14.10 -36.12 2.53
CA GLY A 215 -13.40 -37.22 1.87
C GLY A 215 -13.45 -38.57 2.60
N TYR A 216 -13.91 -38.60 3.87
CA TYR A 216 -13.98 -39.78 4.72
C TYR A 216 -15.41 -40.33 4.83
N SER A 217 -15.54 -41.65 5.00
CA SER A 217 -16.80 -42.20 5.49
C SER A 217 -17.04 -41.83 6.96
N PHE A 218 -18.29 -41.83 7.43
CA PHE A 218 -18.62 -41.56 8.84
C PHE A 218 -17.78 -42.38 9.83
N THR A 219 -17.60 -43.68 9.56
CA THR A 219 -16.80 -44.55 10.42
C THR A 219 -15.33 -44.15 10.43
N GLU A 220 -14.80 -43.68 9.30
CA GLU A 220 -13.41 -43.21 9.22
C GLU A 220 -13.24 -41.89 9.96
N LEU A 221 -14.18 -40.95 9.78
CA LEU A 221 -14.20 -39.67 10.49
C LEU A 221 -14.28 -39.87 12.01
N LEU A 222 -15.20 -40.71 12.49
CA LEU A 222 -15.30 -41.05 13.91
C LEU A 222 -13.99 -41.65 14.45
N ASN A 223 -13.39 -42.58 13.72
CA ASN A 223 -12.13 -43.20 14.16
C ASN A 223 -10.94 -42.24 14.09
N LEU A 224 -10.95 -41.26 13.20
CA LEU A 224 -9.96 -40.20 13.14
C LEU A 224 -10.05 -39.34 14.42
N THR A 225 -11.25 -38.82 14.73
CA THR A 225 -11.49 -38.05 15.97
C THR A 225 -11.05 -38.82 17.20
N ARG A 226 -11.40 -40.12 17.31
CA ARG A 226 -10.97 -40.97 18.42
C ARG A 226 -9.45 -41.12 18.51
N VAL A 227 -8.77 -41.20 17.36
CA VAL A 227 -7.30 -41.28 17.33
C VAL A 227 -6.70 -39.95 17.76
N GLU A 228 -7.23 -38.82 17.29
CA GLU A 228 -6.76 -37.48 17.70
C GLU A 228 -6.95 -37.26 19.20
N GLU A 229 -8.12 -37.57 19.76
CA GLU A 229 -8.37 -37.50 21.20
C GLU A 229 -7.47 -38.46 22.01
N SER A 230 -7.12 -39.61 21.43
CA SER A 230 -6.21 -40.55 22.09
C SER A 230 -4.79 -40.01 22.25
N ILE A 231 -4.36 -39.07 21.40
CA ILE A 231 -3.02 -38.49 21.46
C ILE A 231 -2.84 -37.70 22.76
N LYS A 232 -3.86 -36.95 23.18
CA LYS A 232 -3.88 -36.22 24.46
C LYS A 232 -3.66 -37.19 25.63
N LEU A 233 -4.44 -38.27 25.68
CA LEU A 233 -4.30 -39.32 26.72
C LEU A 233 -2.98 -40.10 26.62
N LEU A 234 -2.45 -40.30 25.42
CA LEU A 234 -1.17 -41.01 25.22
C LEU A 234 0.00 -40.28 25.86
N LEU A 235 -0.09 -38.96 26.02
CA LEU A 235 1.05 -38.12 26.34
C LEU A 235 0.89 -37.39 27.66
N ASP A 236 -0.35 -37.17 28.11
CA ASP A 236 -0.71 -36.49 29.37
C ASP A 236 -1.21 -37.46 30.45
N SER A 237 -1.12 -38.78 30.23
CA SER A 237 -1.52 -39.77 31.24
C SER A 237 -0.68 -41.05 31.24
N ASP A 238 -0.61 -41.69 32.41
CA ASP A 238 0.02 -42.99 32.62
C ASP A 238 -0.87 -44.17 32.22
N LYS A 239 -2.06 -43.91 31.65
CA LYS A 239 -3.01 -44.95 31.25
C LYS A 239 -2.37 -45.89 30.24
N THR A 240 -2.63 -47.18 30.34
CA THR A 240 -2.18 -48.18 29.38
C THR A 240 -2.83 -47.94 28.00
N ILE A 241 -2.20 -48.43 26.93
CA ILE A 241 -2.75 -48.35 25.56
C ILE A 241 -4.13 -49.01 25.47
N SER A 242 -4.42 -49.99 26.34
CA SER A 242 -5.73 -50.65 26.42
C SER A 242 -6.78 -49.74 27.05
N GLU A 243 -6.47 -49.09 28.17
CA GLU A 243 -7.37 -48.15 28.85
C GLU A 243 -7.68 -46.96 27.96
N ILE A 244 -6.67 -46.42 27.27
CA ILE A 244 -6.86 -45.31 26.31
C ILE A 244 -7.77 -45.73 25.16
N SER A 245 -7.55 -46.93 24.60
CA SER A 245 -8.40 -47.46 23.54
C SER A 245 -9.87 -47.54 23.98
N GLU A 246 -10.12 -47.96 25.23
CA GLU A 246 -11.46 -48.07 25.79
C GLU A 246 -12.08 -46.68 26.03
N GLU A 247 -11.32 -45.76 26.61
CA GLU A 247 -11.77 -44.41 26.95
C GLU A 247 -12.14 -43.56 25.74
N VAL A 248 -11.37 -43.65 24.65
CA VAL A 248 -11.72 -42.97 23.40
C VAL A 248 -12.78 -43.72 22.58
N GLY A 249 -13.32 -44.84 23.07
CA GLY A 249 -14.46 -45.52 22.47
C GLY A 249 -14.15 -46.55 21.37
N PHE A 250 -12.90 -47.04 21.26
CA PHE A 250 -12.61 -48.17 20.36
C PHE A 250 -13.05 -49.50 20.98
N SER A 251 -13.74 -50.33 20.18
CA SER A 251 -14.22 -51.64 20.63
C SER A 251 -13.12 -52.57 21.14
N HIS A 252 -11.95 -52.59 20.49
CA HIS A 252 -10.79 -53.36 20.91
C HIS A 252 -9.47 -52.72 20.48
N ILE A 253 -8.42 -52.94 21.28
CA ILE A 253 -7.07 -52.41 21.10
C ILE A 253 -6.46 -52.68 19.70
N ARG A 254 -6.77 -53.81 19.07
CA ARG A 254 -6.26 -54.14 17.73
C ARG A 254 -6.81 -53.18 16.66
N TYR A 255 -8.07 -52.76 16.81
CA TYR A 255 -8.70 -51.83 15.88
C TYR A 255 -8.19 -50.40 16.08
N TYR A 256 -7.99 -49.99 17.33
CA TYR A 256 -7.31 -48.75 17.67
C TYR A 256 -5.91 -48.67 17.06
N ASN A 257 -5.04 -49.66 17.29
CA ASN A 257 -3.69 -49.70 16.73
C ASN A 257 -3.69 -49.62 15.19
N LYS A 258 -4.65 -50.28 14.53
CA LYS A 258 -4.78 -50.25 13.06
C LYS A 258 -5.11 -48.84 12.56
N ASN A 259 -6.08 -48.17 13.18
CA ASN A 259 -6.46 -46.80 12.79
C ASN A 259 -5.37 -45.79 13.14
N PHE A 260 -4.76 -45.87 14.33
CA PHE A 260 -3.65 -45.00 14.70
C PHE A 260 -2.48 -45.12 13.70
N LYS A 261 -2.10 -46.36 13.35
CA LYS A 261 -1.04 -46.59 12.36
C LYS A 261 -1.42 -46.12 10.95
N ARG A 262 -2.70 -46.16 10.60
CA ARG A 262 -3.20 -45.65 9.33
C ARG A 262 -3.03 -44.13 9.23
N PHE A 263 -3.36 -43.39 10.30
CA PHE A 263 -3.33 -41.92 10.27
C PHE A 263 -1.96 -41.33 10.61
N TYR A 264 -1.21 -41.93 11.54
CA TYR A 264 0.06 -41.39 12.07
C TYR A 264 1.30 -42.22 11.70
N ASN A 265 1.16 -43.22 10.82
CA ASN A 265 2.25 -44.08 10.32
C ASN A 265 3.10 -44.80 11.39
N CYS A 266 2.63 -44.89 12.63
CA CYS A 266 3.28 -45.58 13.75
C CYS A 266 2.26 -46.16 14.74
N THR A 267 2.67 -46.98 15.71
CA THR A 267 1.74 -47.47 16.74
C THR A 267 1.59 -46.45 17.88
N PRO A 268 0.46 -46.44 18.62
CA PRO A 268 0.27 -45.61 19.82
C PRO A 268 1.43 -45.71 20.83
N LEU A 269 1.95 -46.92 21.04
CA LEU A 269 3.08 -47.14 21.95
C LEU A 269 4.39 -46.54 21.39
N GLN A 270 4.62 -46.64 20.08
CA GLN A 270 5.77 -46.01 19.43
C GLN A 270 5.65 -44.48 19.50
N PHE A 271 4.45 -43.96 19.28
CA PHE A 271 4.14 -42.54 19.38
C PHE A 271 4.41 -42.02 20.80
N ARG A 272 3.83 -42.67 21.83
CA ARG A 272 4.09 -42.35 23.25
C ARG A 272 5.58 -42.37 23.56
N LYS A 273 6.30 -43.46 23.22
CA LYS A 273 7.74 -43.55 23.50
C LYS A 273 8.58 -42.48 22.82
N ARG A 274 8.14 -42.00 21.66
CA ARG A 274 8.86 -40.98 20.90
C ARG A 274 8.67 -39.58 21.47
N TYR A 275 7.52 -39.31 22.08
CA TYR A 275 7.09 -37.94 22.40
C TYR A 275 6.71 -37.70 23.88
N MET A 276 6.74 -38.73 24.74
CA MET A 276 6.57 -38.61 26.19
C MET A 276 7.94 -38.39 26.84
N VAL A 277 8.17 -37.18 27.35
CA VAL A 277 9.44 -36.72 27.95
C VAL A 277 9.08 -35.81 29.15
N GLU A 278 9.88 -35.80 30.22
CA GLU A 278 9.72 -34.95 31.41
C GLU A 278 9.90 -33.44 31.08
N ASP A 279 9.25 -32.53 31.84
CA ASP A 279 9.26 -31.07 31.57
C ASP A 279 10.68 -30.48 31.44
N GLU A 280 11.59 -30.86 32.34
CA GLU A 280 12.98 -30.36 32.34
C GLU A 280 13.79 -30.82 31.11
N GLU A 281 13.39 -31.91 30.47
CA GLU A 281 14.00 -32.40 29.24
C GLU A 281 13.33 -31.78 28.00
N LEU A 282 12.03 -31.48 28.05
CA LEU A 282 11.31 -30.79 26.98
C LEU A 282 11.83 -29.35 26.79
N GLU A 283 12.03 -28.60 27.87
CA GLU A 283 12.62 -27.26 27.83
C GLU A 283 14.04 -27.24 27.26
N LYS A 284 14.80 -28.33 27.44
CA LYS A 284 16.14 -28.48 26.83
C LYS A 284 16.08 -28.78 25.33
N VAL A 285 14.94 -29.27 24.83
CA VAL A 285 14.71 -29.62 23.42
C VAL A 285 13.99 -28.48 22.67
N LYS A 286 13.29 -27.58 23.38
CA LYS A 286 12.70 -26.36 22.81
C LYS A 286 13.80 -25.41 22.34
N LYS A 287 13.95 -25.29 21.02
CA LYS A 287 14.90 -24.38 20.37
C LYS A 287 14.17 -23.19 19.80
N VAL A 288 13.73 -22.32 20.71
CA VAL A 288 13.03 -21.08 20.40
C VAL A 288 13.80 -19.92 21.05
N LYS A 289 14.13 -18.91 20.25
CA LYS A 289 14.79 -17.69 20.72
C LYS A 289 13.77 -16.57 20.82
N ASN A 290 13.52 -16.10 22.04
CA ASN A 290 12.70 -14.91 22.27
C ASN A 290 13.41 -13.65 21.73
N LEU A 291 12.64 -12.83 21.04
CA LEU A 291 13.03 -11.53 20.50
C LEU A 291 12.27 -10.42 21.25
N GLU A 292 12.72 -9.17 21.14
CA GLU A 292 12.02 -8.07 21.81
C GLU A 292 10.71 -7.75 21.08
N LEU A 293 9.56 -7.99 21.72
CA LEU A 293 8.23 -7.84 21.11
C LEU A 293 8.02 -6.48 20.44
N LYS A 294 8.56 -5.38 21.01
CA LYS A 294 8.45 -4.05 20.40
C LYS A 294 9.12 -3.94 19.01
N GLU A 295 10.09 -4.79 18.69
CA GLU A 295 10.78 -4.77 17.40
C GLU A 295 9.89 -5.31 16.27
N SER A 296 8.91 -6.17 16.58
CA SER A 296 8.00 -6.74 15.58
C SER A 296 7.06 -5.69 14.98
N ILE A 297 6.80 -4.58 15.67
CA ILE A 297 6.02 -3.44 15.16
C ILE A 297 6.57 -2.96 13.81
N ASN A 298 7.89 -2.98 13.63
CA ASN A 298 8.53 -2.49 12.41
C ASN A 298 8.11 -3.27 11.15
N TYR A 299 7.69 -4.53 11.31
CA TYR A 299 7.24 -5.39 10.22
C TYR A 299 5.78 -5.14 9.84
N LEU A 300 4.99 -4.53 10.73
CA LEU A 300 3.55 -4.34 10.56
C LEU A 300 3.14 -2.87 10.39
N LEU A 301 4.10 -2.01 10.02
CA LEU A 301 3.87 -0.57 9.94
C LEU A 301 2.84 -0.18 8.89
N SER A 302 2.82 -0.86 7.74
CA SER A 302 1.84 -0.63 6.67
C SER A 302 0.41 -0.73 7.21
N TYR A 303 0.17 -1.73 8.07
CA TYR A 303 -1.12 -1.96 8.71
C TYR A 303 -1.48 -0.93 9.79
N LEU A 304 -0.46 -0.42 10.49
CA LEU A 304 -0.63 0.53 11.60
C LEU A 304 -0.80 1.99 11.15
N GLN A 305 -0.49 2.30 9.88
CA GLN A 305 -0.67 3.65 9.28
C GLN A 305 -2.07 4.21 9.41
N SER A 306 -3.07 3.34 9.47
CA SER A 306 -4.47 3.74 9.55
C SER A 306 -5.12 3.48 10.91
N TYR A 307 -4.32 3.08 11.92
CA TYR A 307 -4.76 2.78 13.27
C TYR A 307 -4.57 4.01 14.17
N ASP A 308 -5.66 4.67 14.54
CA ASP A 308 -5.68 5.99 15.19
C ASP A 308 -4.91 6.03 16.53
N ARG A 309 -4.85 4.90 17.24
CA ARG A 309 -4.15 4.78 18.52
C ARG A 309 -2.68 4.38 18.38
N PHE A 310 -2.17 4.14 17.17
CA PHE A 310 -0.74 3.95 17.00
C PHE A 310 -0.02 5.27 17.26
N ASN A 311 0.70 5.37 18.38
CA ASN A 311 1.47 6.56 18.71
C ASN A 311 2.68 6.71 17.77
N TYR A 312 2.52 7.46 16.68
CA TYR A 312 3.63 7.88 15.83
C TYR A 312 4.55 8.89 16.53
N GLU A 313 4.05 9.63 17.52
CA GLU A 313 4.79 10.69 18.21
C GLU A 313 5.96 10.17 19.07
N ASP A 314 5.91 8.92 19.53
CA ASP A 314 7.01 8.30 20.30
C ASP A 314 8.05 7.60 19.40
N ARG A 315 7.77 7.48 18.09
CA ARG A 315 8.65 6.79 17.15
C ARG A 315 9.47 7.79 16.34
N LEU A 316 10.61 8.15 16.90
CA LEU A 316 11.66 8.88 16.20
C LEU A 316 12.29 7.96 15.11
N ILE A 317 11.84 8.08 13.86
CA ILE A 317 12.42 7.36 12.72
C ILE A 317 13.84 7.87 12.48
N LYS A 318 14.85 7.02 12.69
CA LYS A 318 16.25 7.41 12.51
C LYS A 318 16.70 7.15 11.08
N ILE A 319 17.04 8.23 10.36
CA ILE A 319 17.67 8.14 9.04
C ILE A 319 19.15 8.46 9.21
N ASN A 320 20.02 7.52 8.87
CA ASN A 320 21.47 7.74 8.93
C ASN A 320 21.97 8.11 7.53
N ILE A 321 22.59 9.29 7.42
CA ILE A 321 23.06 9.85 6.15
C ILE A 321 24.57 10.02 6.25
N ASP A 322 25.29 9.38 5.34
CA ASP A 322 26.71 9.62 5.12
C ASP A 322 26.87 10.55 3.92
N VAL A 323 27.40 11.75 4.17
CA VAL A 323 27.65 12.78 3.14
C VAL A 323 28.68 12.37 2.09
N ASP A 324 29.55 11.41 2.42
CA ASP A 324 30.56 10.90 1.49
C ASP A 324 29.99 9.82 0.55
N ASN A 325 28.79 9.29 0.83
CA ASN A 325 28.15 8.28 0.00
C ASN A 325 27.75 8.84 -1.37
N ASP A 326 27.73 7.96 -2.37
CA ASP A 326 27.39 8.30 -3.76
C ASP A 326 26.85 7.06 -4.47
N ILE A 327 25.56 7.07 -4.79
CA ILE A 327 24.87 5.94 -5.40
C ILE A 327 24.53 6.18 -6.88
N GLY A 328 24.93 7.31 -7.46
CA GLY A 328 24.77 7.62 -8.88
C GLY A 328 24.27 9.04 -9.17
N SER A 329 23.82 9.27 -10.40
CA SER A 329 23.15 10.51 -10.80
C SER A 329 21.66 10.47 -10.44
N PHE A 330 21.12 11.57 -9.94
CA PHE A 330 19.68 11.72 -9.77
C PHE A 330 19.03 12.04 -11.11
N ASN A 331 18.04 11.23 -11.51
CA ASN A 331 17.31 11.43 -12.75
C ASN A 331 16.31 12.59 -12.60
N LYS A 332 16.47 13.64 -13.41
CA LYS A 332 15.60 14.83 -13.42
C LYS A 332 14.57 14.81 -14.56
N GLU A 333 14.16 13.62 -15.00
CA GLU A 333 13.15 13.40 -16.05
C GLU A 333 11.82 14.14 -15.80
N PHE A 334 11.49 14.46 -14.54
CA PHE A 334 10.32 15.29 -14.23
C PHE A 334 10.37 16.69 -14.87
N LYS A 335 11.54 17.18 -15.29
CA LYS A 335 11.70 18.46 -16.00
C LYS A 335 11.53 18.31 -17.51
N ASN A 336 11.39 17.10 -18.04
CA ASN A 336 11.41 16.88 -19.48
C ASN A 336 10.22 17.52 -20.17
N VAL A 337 9.01 17.31 -19.66
CA VAL A 337 7.79 17.76 -20.34
C VAL A 337 6.77 18.24 -19.32
N ILE A 338 6.18 19.41 -19.56
CA ILE A 338 4.93 19.84 -18.92
C ILE A 338 3.84 20.01 -19.99
N THR A 339 2.62 19.57 -19.68
CA THR A 339 1.48 19.87 -20.55
C THR A 339 1.04 21.30 -20.33
N ILE A 340 1.03 22.12 -21.37
CA ILE A 340 0.59 23.51 -21.26
C ILE A 340 -0.94 23.57 -21.38
N GLY A 341 -1.49 22.92 -22.40
CA GLY A 341 -2.91 23.03 -22.75
C GLY A 341 -3.06 23.26 -24.24
N GLU A 342 -4.17 23.89 -24.63
CA GLU A 342 -4.37 24.24 -26.03
C GLU A 342 -3.48 25.42 -26.44
N ALA A 343 -3.04 25.46 -27.70
CA ALA A 343 -2.21 26.54 -28.22
C ALA A 343 -2.87 27.91 -28.04
N PHE A 344 -4.20 27.98 -28.12
CA PHE A 344 -4.96 29.21 -27.92
C PHE A 344 -4.81 29.77 -26.50
N ASP A 345 -4.63 28.90 -25.50
CA ASP A 345 -4.52 29.31 -24.10
C ASP A 345 -3.27 30.16 -23.86
N LEU A 346 -2.24 29.99 -24.69
CA LEU A 346 -1.02 30.81 -24.69
C LEU A 346 -1.15 32.15 -25.43
N LEU A 347 -2.32 32.50 -25.94
CA LEU A 347 -2.62 33.85 -26.42
C LEU A 347 -3.24 34.73 -25.31
N ILE A 348 -3.52 34.14 -24.14
CA ILE A 348 -4.07 34.82 -22.97
C ILE A 348 -2.90 35.26 -22.08
N GLU A 349 -2.81 36.55 -21.79
CA GLU A 349 -1.67 37.13 -21.04
C GLU A 349 -1.52 36.53 -19.63
N ASP A 350 -2.62 36.32 -18.89
CA ASP A 350 -2.56 35.73 -17.54
C ASP A 350 -1.93 34.31 -17.56
N ASN A 351 -2.17 33.54 -18.62
CA ASN A 351 -1.58 32.21 -18.81
C ASN A 351 -0.11 32.28 -19.22
N LYS A 352 0.27 33.28 -20.02
CA LYS A 352 1.68 33.55 -20.35
C LYS A 352 2.45 33.86 -19.07
N ASP A 353 1.97 34.81 -18.27
CA ASP A 353 2.57 35.19 -16.98
C ASP A 353 2.78 33.98 -16.07
N ALA A 354 1.77 33.11 -15.95
CA ALA A 354 1.87 31.89 -15.16
C ALA A 354 2.95 30.93 -15.69
N LEU A 355 3.06 30.76 -17.02
CA LEU A 355 4.09 29.91 -17.63
C LEU A 355 5.49 30.50 -17.49
N GLU A 356 5.66 31.83 -17.62
CA GLU A 356 6.95 32.50 -17.40
C GLU A 356 7.46 32.24 -15.98
N GLU A 357 6.60 32.38 -14.98
CA GLU A 357 6.95 32.14 -13.58
C GLU A 357 7.30 30.67 -13.32
N LEU A 358 6.49 29.74 -13.86
CA LEU A 358 6.76 28.30 -13.80
C LEU A 358 8.12 27.96 -14.41
N GLN A 359 8.43 28.54 -15.57
CA GLN A 359 9.68 28.28 -16.26
C GLN A 359 10.88 28.87 -15.52
N GLY A 360 10.75 30.08 -14.98
CA GLY A 360 11.80 30.71 -14.19
C GLY A 360 12.17 29.92 -12.93
N GLU A 361 11.20 29.22 -12.32
CA GLU A 361 11.43 28.49 -11.08
C GLU A 361 11.73 26.99 -11.27
N ILE A 362 11.07 26.32 -12.22
CA ILE A 362 11.23 24.87 -12.46
C ILE A 362 12.16 24.61 -13.63
N GLY A 363 11.94 25.27 -14.78
CA GLY A 363 12.74 25.10 -15.99
C GLY A 363 12.47 23.79 -16.74
N PHE A 364 11.31 23.68 -17.38
CA PHE A 364 10.94 22.54 -18.21
C PHE A 364 11.65 22.59 -19.57
N GLN A 365 12.01 21.42 -20.10
CA GLN A 365 12.67 21.30 -21.41
C GLN A 365 11.66 21.42 -22.56
N TYR A 366 10.52 20.73 -22.46
CA TYR A 366 9.47 20.76 -23.48
C TYR A 366 8.13 21.20 -22.90
N GLY A 367 7.40 21.97 -23.70
CA GLY A 367 6.00 22.34 -23.46
C GLY A 367 5.11 21.56 -24.42
N ARG A 368 4.25 20.69 -23.88
CA ARG A 368 3.28 19.96 -24.69
C ARG A 368 2.08 20.85 -25.02
N ILE A 369 1.85 21.09 -26.31
CA ILE A 369 0.80 21.99 -26.83
C ILE A 369 -0.22 21.19 -27.61
N LEU A 370 -1.50 21.42 -27.31
CA LEU A 370 -2.66 20.77 -27.92
C LEU A 370 -3.30 21.71 -28.96
N LYS A 371 -4.11 21.14 -29.87
CA LYS A 371 -5.01 21.91 -30.76
C LYS A 371 -4.35 23.02 -31.61
N VAL A 372 -3.08 22.85 -31.99
CA VAL A 372 -2.31 23.74 -32.90
C VAL A 372 -3.01 23.94 -34.25
N PHE A 373 -3.70 22.90 -34.75
CA PHE A 373 -4.43 22.89 -36.03
C PHE A 373 -5.92 23.21 -35.89
N SER A 374 -6.36 23.81 -34.78
CA SER A 374 -7.77 24.10 -34.52
C SER A 374 -8.26 25.39 -35.18
N THR A 375 -9.59 25.53 -35.27
CA THR A 375 -10.25 26.75 -35.71
C THR A 375 -9.98 27.93 -34.78
N ASP A 376 -9.75 27.68 -33.49
CA ASP A 376 -9.36 28.70 -32.51
C ASP A 376 -7.97 29.26 -32.82
N MET A 377 -7.12 28.47 -33.48
CA MET A 377 -5.84 28.92 -34.04
C MET A 377 -5.96 29.50 -35.46
N ALA A 378 -7.18 29.80 -35.91
CA ALA A 378 -7.50 30.27 -37.26
C ALA A 378 -7.13 29.29 -38.39
N ILE A 379 -7.06 27.99 -38.08
CA ILE A 379 -6.82 26.92 -39.04
C ILE A 379 -8.16 26.24 -39.35
N PHE A 380 -8.69 26.50 -40.55
CA PHE A 380 -10.03 26.06 -40.94
C PHE A 380 -9.99 24.84 -41.87
N PRO A 381 -10.69 23.74 -41.55
CA PRO A 381 -10.81 22.60 -42.46
C PRO A 381 -11.42 23.01 -43.81
N GLY A 382 -10.77 22.62 -44.92
CA GLY A 382 -11.21 22.93 -46.28
C GLY A 382 -10.78 24.29 -46.83
N SER A 383 -9.98 25.06 -46.08
CA SER A 383 -9.30 26.24 -46.61
C SER A 383 -8.10 25.86 -47.49
N THR A 384 -7.85 26.62 -48.55
CA THR A 384 -6.65 26.48 -49.39
C THR A 384 -5.46 27.30 -48.87
N PHE A 385 -5.69 28.12 -47.84
CA PHE A 385 -4.68 28.94 -47.19
C PHE A 385 -4.80 28.80 -45.67
N PHE A 386 -3.68 28.59 -45.00
CA PHE A 386 -3.60 28.45 -43.54
C PHE A 386 -2.88 29.66 -42.95
N ASN A 387 -3.53 30.34 -42.01
CA ASN A 387 -2.94 31.50 -41.33
C ASN A 387 -2.20 31.04 -40.08
N TRP A 388 -0.86 31.04 -40.14
CA TRP A 388 -0.01 30.59 -39.04
C TRP A 388 0.34 31.67 -38.02
N ASN A 389 -0.20 32.90 -38.11
CA ASN A 389 0.21 34.00 -37.23
C ASN A 389 -0.03 33.73 -35.74
N ARG A 390 -1.16 33.12 -35.37
CA ARG A 390 -1.43 32.75 -33.97
C ARG A 390 -0.47 31.67 -33.47
N ASN A 391 -0.23 30.66 -34.30
CA ASN A 391 0.74 29.61 -34.00
C ASN A 391 2.16 30.18 -33.87
N LYS A 392 2.51 31.15 -34.72
CA LYS A 392 3.78 31.85 -34.67
C LYS A 392 3.96 32.58 -33.34
N GLU A 393 2.97 33.36 -32.91
CA GLU A 393 3.04 34.08 -31.62
C GLU A 393 3.26 33.12 -30.44
N VAL A 394 2.54 31.99 -30.42
CA VAL A 394 2.69 30.96 -29.39
C VAL A 394 4.08 30.33 -29.39
N LEU A 395 4.61 29.99 -30.57
CA LEU A 395 5.91 29.31 -30.68
C LEU A 395 7.08 30.27 -30.46
N GLU A 396 6.96 31.55 -30.83
CA GLU A 396 7.92 32.61 -30.46
C GLU A 396 7.97 32.81 -28.95
N PHE A 397 6.80 32.84 -28.30
CA PHE A 397 6.73 32.95 -26.83
C PHE A 397 7.44 31.78 -26.12
N LEU A 398 7.22 30.54 -26.57
CA LEU A 398 7.93 29.40 -26.00
C LEU A 398 9.43 29.42 -26.26
N TYR A 399 9.83 29.90 -27.45
CA TYR A 399 11.24 30.09 -27.79
C TYR A 399 11.91 31.11 -26.85
N ASP A 400 11.24 32.24 -26.56
CA ASP A 400 11.73 33.26 -25.64
C ASP A 400 11.90 32.73 -24.20
N LEU A 401 11.12 31.71 -23.81
CA LEU A 401 11.21 31.03 -22.52
C LEU A 401 12.19 29.84 -22.49
N ASP A 402 12.89 29.56 -23.59
CA ASP A 402 13.73 28.35 -23.76
C ASP A 402 12.95 27.05 -23.52
N ILE A 403 11.67 27.04 -23.91
CA ILE A 403 10.80 25.86 -23.88
C ILE A 403 10.66 25.31 -25.30
N LYS A 404 11.06 24.05 -25.50
CA LYS A 404 10.96 23.40 -26.79
C LYS A 404 9.53 22.90 -27.06
N PRO A 405 8.94 23.15 -28.24
CA PRO A 405 7.59 22.70 -28.52
C PRO A 405 7.49 21.17 -28.68
N LEU A 406 6.58 20.55 -27.92
CA LEU A 406 6.10 19.19 -28.13
C LEU A 406 4.65 19.26 -28.63
N ILE A 407 4.45 19.18 -29.94
CA ILE A 407 3.17 19.43 -30.59
C ILE A 407 2.35 18.14 -30.66
N VAL A 408 1.15 18.15 -30.08
CA VAL A 408 0.20 17.04 -30.23
C VAL A 408 -0.57 17.22 -31.52
N ILE A 409 -0.38 16.27 -32.43
CA ILE A 409 -1.06 16.17 -33.71
C ILE A 409 -2.47 15.61 -33.48
N ASP A 410 -3.44 16.42 -33.87
CA ASP A 410 -4.86 16.08 -33.85
C ASP A 410 -5.48 16.54 -35.17
N SER A 411 -6.08 15.60 -35.90
CA SER A 411 -6.71 15.82 -37.20
C SER A 411 -8.23 16.02 -37.11
N THR A 412 -8.77 16.26 -35.91
CA THR A 412 -10.21 16.47 -35.69
C THR A 412 -10.76 17.55 -36.62
N GLY A 413 -11.82 17.21 -37.37
CA GLY A 413 -12.49 18.12 -38.30
C GLY A 413 -11.88 18.16 -39.70
N PHE A 414 -10.72 17.54 -39.94
CA PHE A 414 -10.09 17.43 -41.26
C PHE A 414 -10.36 16.07 -41.91
N SER A 415 -10.32 16.04 -43.25
CA SER A 415 -10.03 14.81 -43.98
C SER A 415 -8.52 14.53 -43.94
N ASP A 416 -8.10 13.28 -44.08
CA ASP A 416 -6.67 12.91 -44.08
C ASP A 416 -5.85 13.74 -45.07
N ASP A 417 -6.36 13.95 -46.29
CA ASP A 417 -5.65 14.70 -47.32
C ASP A 417 -5.59 16.20 -47.00
N ASN A 418 -6.69 16.80 -46.54
CA ASN A 418 -6.67 18.22 -46.16
C ASN A 418 -5.82 18.47 -44.91
N PHE A 419 -5.75 17.51 -43.98
CA PHE A 419 -4.86 17.62 -42.83
C PHE A 419 -3.39 17.59 -43.27
N LEU A 420 -3.04 16.71 -44.20
CA LEU A 420 -1.66 16.65 -44.73
C LEU A 420 -1.27 17.94 -45.46
N GLU A 421 -2.19 18.55 -46.20
CA GLU A 421 -1.96 19.88 -46.80
C GLU A 421 -1.69 20.94 -45.73
N ALA A 422 -2.48 20.95 -44.66
CA ALA A 422 -2.28 21.86 -43.52
C ALA A 422 -0.95 21.60 -42.80
N PHE A 423 -0.63 20.34 -42.52
CA PHE A 423 0.59 19.94 -41.84
C PHE A 423 1.84 20.23 -42.68
N GLN A 424 1.79 19.98 -43.98
CA GLN A 424 2.88 20.34 -44.90
C GLN A 424 3.07 21.87 -44.96
N SER A 425 1.97 22.63 -45.00
CA SER A 425 2.04 24.10 -44.93
C SER A 425 2.65 24.59 -43.61
N PHE A 426 2.33 23.93 -42.49
CA PHE A 426 2.93 24.22 -41.19
C PHE A 426 4.45 23.98 -41.20
N LEU A 427 4.91 22.80 -41.62
CA LEU A 427 6.34 22.48 -41.67
C LEU A 427 7.10 23.46 -42.56
N SER A 428 6.58 23.74 -43.77
CA SER A 428 7.21 24.69 -44.69
C SER A 428 7.30 26.09 -44.07
N TYR A 429 6.21 26.60 -43.49
CA TYR A 429 6.18 27.94 -42.90
C TYR A 429 7.18 28.08 -41.75
N PHE A 430 7.21 27.13 -40.81
CA PHE A 430 8.08 27.24 -39.63
C PHE A 430 9.54 26.88 -39.92
N SER A 431 9.82 26.06 -40.92
CA SER A 431 11.21 25.77 -41.34
C SER A 431 11.94 26.98 -41.91
N GLU A 432 11.21 27.99 -42.39
CA GLU A 432 11.76 29.23 -42.96
C GLU A 432 11.84 30.39 -41.95
N LEU A 433 11.32 30.22 -40.72
CA LEU A 433 11.30 31.27 -39.70
C LEU A 433 12.55 31.24 -38.82
N GLU A 434 13.25 32.36 -38.75
CA GLU A 434 14.41 32.54 -37.85
C GLU A 434 14.02 32.81 -36.39
N SER A 435 12.77 33.20 -36.12
CA SER A 435 12.30 33.57 -34.79
C SER A 435 11.82 32.39 -33.94
N VAL A 436 11.96 31.16 -34.45
CA VAL A 436 11.71 29.92 -33.71
C VAL A 436 12.82 28.91 -34.03
N ASP A 437 13.06 27.97 -33.12
CA ASP A 437 13.97 26.84 -33.39
C ASP A 437 13.20 25.61 -33.87
N PHE A 438 12.83 25.62 -35.16
CA PHE A 438 12.07 24.55 -35.81
C PHE A 438 12.71 23.17 -35.59
N TRP A 439 14.03 23.06 -35.58
CA TRP A 439 14.74 21.78 -35.50
C TRP A 439 14.60 21.09 -34.13
N ASN A 440 14.21 21.86 -33.11
CA ASN A 440 13.92 21.35 -31.77
C ASN A 440 12.45 20.94 -31.58
N PHE A 441 11.58 21.10 -32.58
CA PHE A 441 10.19 20.68 -32.47
C PHE A 441 10.10 19.15 -32.37
N ARG A 442 9.15 18.69 -31.55
CA ARG A 442 8.81 17.27 -31.38
C ARG A 442 7.32 17.09 -31.56
N PHE A 443 6.90 15.87 -31.89
CA PHE A 443 5.51 15.58 -32.24
C PHE A 443 5.00 14.31 -31.54
N GLU A 444 3.77 14.37 -31.04
CA GLU A 444 3.02 13.23 -30.49
C GLU A 444 1.69 13.09 -31.21
N TYR A 445 1.14 11.88 -31.31
CA TYR A 445 -0.18 11.65 -31.88
C TYR A 445 -1.25 11.58 -30.80
N SER A 446 -2.35 12.30 -31.01
CA SER A 446 -3.59 12.01 -30.30
C SER A 446 -4.21 10.70 -30.81
N ASN A 447 -5.12 10.12 -30.01
CA ASN A 447 -5.84 8.90 -30.38
C ASN A 447 -6.80 9.06 -31.57
N SER A 448 -7.15 10.29 -31.95
CA SER A 448 -8.05 10.55 -33.08
C SER A 448 -7.38 10.30 -34.43
N VAL A 449 -6.04 10.28 -34.49
CA VAL A 449 -5.28 10.17 -35.75
C VAL A 449 -5.17 8.71 -36.19
N SER A 450 -5.66 8.40 -37.39
CA SER A 450 -5.64 7.05 -37.97
C SER A 450 -4.20 6.57 -38.27
N GLU A 451 -3.95 5.26 -38.17
CA GLU A 451 -2.64 4.66 -38.49
C GLU A 451 -2.16 4.98 -39.91
N ASN A 452 -3.08 5.04 -40.88
CA ASN A 452 -2.75 5.41 -42.25
C ASN A 452 -2.28 6.87 -42.35
N LEU A 453 -2.95 7.78 -41.64
CA LEU A 453 -2.57 9.19 -41.58
C LEU A 453 -1.23 9.38 -40.84
N ARG A 454 -1.02 8.68 -39.71
CA ARG A 454 0.26 8.67 -38.97
C ARG A 454 1.44 8.31 -39.87
N LYS A 455 1.30 7.27 -40.69
CA LYS A 455 2.36 6.87 -41.63
C LYS A 455 2.70 7.98 -42.62
N ARG A 456 1.68 8.62 -43.22
CA ARG A 456 1.88 9.71 -44.19
C ARG A 456 2.48 10.97 -43.54
N ILE A 457 2.10 11.26 -42.31
CA ILE A 457 2.70 12.36 -41.53
C ILE A 457 4.16 12.06 -41.22
N ASN A 458 4.51 10.83 -40.82
CA ASN A 458 5.90 10.44 -40.58
C ASN A 458 6.76 10.61 -41.83
N GLU A 459 6.27 10.16 -42.99
CA GLU A 459 6.95 10.36 -44.28
C GLU A 459 7.20 11.86 -44.58
N LEU A 460 6.26 12.75 -44.19
CA LEU A 460 6.46 14.19 -44.28
C LEU A 460 7.50 14.68 -43.28
N ILE A 461 7.45 14.28 -42.01
CA ILE A 461 8.43 14.72 -41.00
C ILE A 461 9.84 14.26 -41.40
N GLU A 462 10.01 13.02 -41.85
CA GLU A 462 11.29 12.46 -42.33
C GLU A 462 11.87 13.22 -43.53
N SER A 463 11.03 13.94 -44.30
CA SER A 463 11.53 14.80 -45.39
C SER A 463 12.16 16.11 -44.90
N TYR A 464 11.92 16.49 -43.64
CA TYR A 464 12.50 17.66 -43.00
C TYR A 464 13.54 17.30 -41.93
N TYR A 465 13.36 16.22 -41.16
CA TYR A 465 14.19 15.84 -40.01
C TYR A 465 15.02 14.58 -40.27
N ASP A 466 16.25 14.51 -39.74
CA ASP A 466 17.02 13.26 -39.70
C ASP A 466 16.40 12.28 -38.67
N THR A 467 16.26 11.01 -39.10
CA THR A 467 15.44 9.94 -38.49
C THR A 467 15.68 9.63 -37.00
N ASP A 468 16.75 10.11 -36.39
CA ASP A 468 17.09 9.85 -34.98
C ASP A 468 16.42 10.82 -33.98
N THR A 469 15.64 11.80 -34.44
CA THR A 469 15.08 12.88 -33.58
C THR A 469 13.58 12.80 -33.29
N ILE A 470 12.86 11.83 -33.85
CA ILE A 470 11.40 11.80 -33.77
C ILE A 470 10.93 10.76 -32.75
N ASN A 471 10.83 11.18 -31.49
CA ASN A 471 10.18 10.37 -30.46
C ASN A 471 8.66 10.55 -30.58
N ILE A 472 8.02 9.71 -31.38
CA ILE A 472 6.58 9.77 -31.63
C ILE A 472 5.85 8.97 -30.55
N GLY A 473 5.39 9.68 -29.52
CA GLY A 473 4.51 9.13 -28.49
C GLY A 473 3.03 9.18 -28.87
N SER A 474 2.19 8.50 -28.08
CA SER A 474 0.74 8.69 -28.06
C SER A 474 0.34 9.52 -26.85
N TYR A 475 -0.51 10.53 -27.04
CA TYR A 475 -1.05 11.35 -25.96
C TYR A 475 -2.56 11.13 -25.79
N ASN A 476 -2.97 10.84 -24.57
CA ASN A 476 -4.37 10.78 -24.17
C ASN A 476 -4.67 11.99 -23.29
N ASP A 477 -5.55 12.87 -23.74
CA ASP A 477 -6.08 13.94 -22.89
C ASP A 477 -7.05 13.31 -21.88
N ILE A 478 -6.56 13.06 -20.67
CA ILE A 478 -7.30 12.37 -19.59
C ILE A 478 -7.87 13.40 -18.58
N ALA A 479 -7.72 14.70 -18.82
CA ALA A 479 -8.01 15.73 -17.83
C ALA A 479 -9.53 15.91 -17.55
N GLU A 480 -10.11 15.00 -16.77
CA GLU A 480 -11.33 15.23 -16.01
C GLU A 480 -11.03 16.03 -14.74
N THR A 481 -11.95 16.89 -14.32
CA THR A 481 -11.83 17.57 -13.01
C THR A 481 -11.91 16.57 -11.88
N ASN A 482 -10.98 16.67 -10.93
CA ASN A 482 -11.04 16.00 -9.64
C ASN A 482 -10.64 16.98 -8.52
N PRO A 483 -11.51 17.21 -7.52
CA PRO A 483 -11.18 18.07 -6.37
C PRO A 483 -9.85 17.74 -5.67
N ILE A 484 -9.37 16.49 -5.77
CA ILE A 484 -8.11 16.06 -5.17
C ILE A 484 -6.89 16.85 -5.70
N TYR A 485 -6.95 17.32 -6.96
CA TYR A 485 -5.83 18.01 -7.61
C TYR A 485 -5.50 19.36 -6.99
N ASP A 486 -6.42 19.95 -6.23
CA ASP A 486 -6.18 21.21 -5.53
C ASP A 486 -5.55 21.00 -4.14
N THR A 487 -5.55 19.77 -3.62
CA THR A 487 -5.25 19.50 -2.21
C THR A 487 -3.78 19.18 -1.95
N ALA A 488 -3.36 19.30 -0.68
CA ALA A 488 -2.01 18.95 -0.22
C ALA A 488 -1.61 17.49 -0.52
N TYR A 489 -2.58 16.57 -0.67
CA TYR A 489 -2.36 15.20 -1.11
C TYR A 489 -1.45 15.10 -2.36
N MET A 490 -1.55 16.07 -3.27
CA MET A 490 -0.73 16.08 -4.49
C MET A 490 0.77 16.23 -4.20
N ILE A 491 1.17 16.72 -3.03
CA ILE A 491 2.58 16.90 -2.66
C ILE A 491 3.31 15.55 -2.60
N PRO A 492 3.00 14.63 -1.65
CA PRO A 492 3.66 13.33 -1.59
C PRO A 492 3.35 12.48 -2.83
N TYR A 493 2.17 12.64 -3.44
CA TYR A 493 1.79 11.91 -4.65
C TYR A 493 2.70 12.20 -5.84
N ILE A 494 2.91 13.48 -6.14
CA ILE A 494 3.78 13.90 -7.24
C ILE A 494 5.24 13.52 -6.96
N ILE A 495 5.73 13.81 -5.74
CA ILE A 495 7.11 13.51 -5.35
C ILE A 495 7.39 12.01 -5.50
N HIS A 496 6.52 11.15 -4.94
CA HIS A 496 6.75 9.70 -4.99
C HIS A 496 6.67 9.15 -6.41
N ASN A 497 5.63 9.51 -7.17
CA ASN A 497 5.42 8.95 -8.52
C ASN A 497 6.48 9.39 -9.53
N LEU A 498 7.00 10.61 -9.41
CA LEU A 498 8.08 11.10 -10.28
C LEU A 498 9.45 10.49 -9.94
N ILE A 499 9.72 10.19 -8.67
CA ILE A 499 11.02 9.62 -8.25
C ILE A 499 11.06 8.09 -8.41
N PHE A 500 9.99 7.38 -7.98
CA PHE A 500 10.03 5.92 -7.83
C PHE A 500 9.33 5.16 -8.95
N ASN A 501 8.21 5.69 -9.45
CA ASN A 501 7.37 5.00 -10.43
C ASN A 501 7.70 5.37 -11.89
N ASN A 502 8.61 6.31 -12.12
CA ASN A 502 8.88 6.92 -13.43
C ASN A 502 7.59 7.28 -14.18
N ASN A 503 6.57 7.71 -13.43
CA ASN A 503 5.28 8.05 -13.99
C ASN A 503 5.34 9.47 -14.55
N SER A 504 5.11 9.63 -15.85
CA SER A 504 5.18 10.94 -16.52
C SER A 504 4.09 11.93 -16.09
N LEU A 505 3.08 11.50 -15.30
CA LEU A 505 1.99 12.33 -14.76
C LEU A 505 1.37 13.28 -15.82
N GLN A 506 1.17 12.79 -17.04
CA GLN A 506 0.82 13.60 -18.23
C GLN A 506 -0.48 14.40 -18.11
N PHE A 507 -1.33 14.04 -17.14
CA PHE A 507 -2.58 14.74 -16.83
C PHE A 507 -2.34 16.11 -16.16
N LEU A 508 -1.19 16.32 -15.51
CA LEU A 508 -0.83 17.60 -14.91
C LEU A 508 -0.58 18.64 -15.99
N LYS A 509 -1.08 19.85 -15.75
CA LYS A 509 -0.97 20.99 -16.66
C LYS A 509 -0.21 22.13 -16.01
N ALA A 510 0.36 23.02 -16.81
CA ALA A 510 1.03 24.23 -16.32
C ALA A 510 0.06 25.08 -15.49
N PHE A 511 -1.13 25.35 -16.03
CA PHE A 511 -2.15 26.17 -15.40
C PHE A 511 -3.57 25.65 -15.68
N ASP A 512 -4.53 26.09 -14.87
CA ASP A 512 -5.94 25.81 -15.10
C ASP A 512 -6.51 26.69 -16.22
N VAL A 513 -7.44 26.13 -17.00
CA VAL A 513 -8.11 26.83 -18.10
C VAL A 513 -9.62 26.72 -17.94
N LEU A 514 -10.30 27.86 -17.82
CA LEU A 514 -11.74 27.94 -17.55
C LEU A 514 -12.62 27.74 -18.78
N ASP A 515 -12.18 28.12 -19.98
CA ASP A 515 -13.09 28.47 -21.07
C ASP A 515 -13.87 27.31 -21.72
N LYS A 516 -13.59 26.05 -21.37
CA LYS A 516 -14.09 24.88 -22.13
C LYS A 516 -14.77 23.80 -21.30
N GLN A 517 -14.99 24.02 -20.00
CA GLN A 517 -15.71 23.06 -19.16
C GLN A 517 -17.21 23.34 -19.07
N VAL A 518 -18.02 22.29 -19.17
CA VAL A 518 -19.48 22.40 -19.17
C VAL A 518 -20.06 22.49 -17.74
N ASN A 519 -19.31 22.01 -16.74
CA ASN A 519 -19.71 21.94 -15.33
C ASN A 519 -18.79 22.81 -14.43
N ILE A 520 -18.62 24.09 -14.77
CA ILE A 520 -17.78 25.01 -13.99
C ILE A 520 -18.58 25.63 -12.86
N THR A 521 -17.97 25.74 -11.68
CA THR A 521 -18.46 26.54 -10.56
C THR A 521 -17.71 27.88 -10.51
N ASN A 522 -18.30 28.92 -9.92
CA ASN A 522 -17.56 30.16 -9.63
C ASN A 522 -16.66 29.97 -8.39
N GLU A 523 -16.07 28.81 -8.17
CA GLU A 523 -15.17 28.57 -7.04
C GLU A 523 -13.72 28.85 -7.46
N VAL A 524 -12.87 29.22 -6.51
CA VAL A 524 -11.44 29.49 -6.77
C VAL A 524 -10.65 28.22 -7.06
N PHE A 525 -11.12 27.10 -6.51
CA PHE A 525 -10.56 25.75 -6.66
C PHE A 525 -11.70 24.82 -7.06
N PHE A 526 -11.58 24.19 -8.23
CA PHE A 526 -12.63 23.39 -8.86
C PHE A 526 -12.10 22.05 -9.40
N GLY A 527 -10.90 21.64 -8.98
CA GLY A 527 -10.34 20.33 -9.21
C GLY A 527 -9.68 20.17 -10.59
N TYR A 528 -9.13 21.23 -11.16
CA TYR A 528 -8.40 21.11 -12.43
C TYR A 528 -6.93 20.78 -12.17
N PRO A 529 -6.28 19.93 -13.00
CA PRO A 529 -4.94 19.44 -12.74
C PRO A 529 -3.80 20.44 -13.06
N GLY A 530 -4.03 21.75 -13.01
CA GLY A 530 -2.99 22.77 -13.18
C GLY A 530 -2.07 22.87 -11.96
N LEU A 531 -0.79 23.18 -12.18
CA LEU A 531 0.14 23.57 -11.10
C LEU A 531 -0.25 24.94 -10.53
N VAL A 532 -0.79 25.81 -11.37
CA VAL A 532 -1.29 27.14 -11.02
C VAL A 532 -2.77 27.23 -11.39
N ASN A 533 -3.61 27.82 -10.54
CA ASN A 533 -5.02 28.00 -10.89
C ASN A 533 -5.23 29.14 -11.91
N ASP A 534 -6.47 29.31 -12.37
CA ASP A 534 -6.89 30.33 -13.33
C ASP A 534 -6.70 31.77 -12.83
N MET A 535 -6.48 31.94 -11.53
CA MET A 535 -6.18 33.21 -10.89
C MET A 535 -4.67 33.40 -10.66
N GLY A 536 -3.78 32.55 -11.15
CA GLY A 536 -2.34 32.68 -10.91
C GLY A 536 -1.90 32.28 -9.49
N ILE A 537 -2.72 31.50 -8.77
CA ILE A 537 -2.40 31.02 -7.42
C ILE A 537 -1.75 29.64 -7.55
N LYS A 538 -0.53 29.52 -7.01
CA LYS A 538 0.24 28.28 -6.98
C LYS A 538 -0.46 27.25 -6.08
N LYS A 539 -0.71 26.07 -6.62
CA LYS A 539 -1.32 24.95 -5.89
C LYS A 539 -0.27 24.12 -5.16
N PRO A 540 -0.65 23.23 -4.23
CA PRO A 540 0.28 22.28 -3.61
C PRO A 540 1.10 21.46 -4.63
N SER A 541 0.51 21.13 -5.78
CA SER A 541 1.20 20.46 -6.89
C SER A 541 2.38 21.25 -7.46
N TYR A 542 2.28 22.59 -7.57
CA TYR A 542 3.40 23.46 -7.92
C TYR A 542 4.56 23.27 -6.96
N TYR A 543 4.27 23.25 -5.66
CA TYR A 543 5.32 23.17 -4.64
C TYR A 543 5.98 21.81 -4.58
N ALA A 544 5.29 20.74 -4.97
CA ALA A 544 5.93 19.44 -5.19
C ALA A 544 7.08 19.54 -6.21
N TYR A 545 6.84 20.17 -7.37
CA TYR A 545 7.88 20.44 -8.38
C TYR A 545 8.94 21.43 -7.88
N TYR A 546 8.54 22.48 -7.17
CA TYR A 546 9.46 23.45 -6.57
C TYR A 546 10.48 22.75 -5.66
N LEU A 547 10.03 21.88 -4.75
CA LEU A 547 10.90 21.15 -3.82
C LEU A 547 11.80 20.16 -4.57
N LEU A 548 11.26 19.42 -5.55
CA LEU A 548 12.04 18.51 -6.40
C LEU A 548 13.15 19.25 -7.17
N ASN A 549 12.87 20.44 -7.70
CA ASN A 549 13.83 21.21 -8.49
C ASN A 549 15.01 21.74 -7.65
N LYS A 550 14.86 21.84 -6.32
CA LYS A 550 15.96 22.21 -5.42
C LYS A 550 16.94 21.04 -5.17
N LEU A 551 16.61 19.81 -5.55
CA LEU A 551 17.49 18.65 -5.37
C LEU A 551 18.75 18.75 -6.25
N GLY A 552 19.87 18.24 -5.74
CA GLY A 552 21.14 18.14 -6.45
C GLY A 552 21.15 17.08 -7.56
N ASP A 553 22.26 17.00 -8.29
CA ASP A 553 22.38 16.12 -9.46
C ASP A 553 22.95 14.74 -9.10
N ARG A 554 23.51 14.58 -7.89
CA ARG A 554 24.10 13.32 -7.42
C ARG A 554 23.26 12.75 -6.29
N LEU A 555 22.96 11.46 -6.38
CA LEU A 555 22.14 10.74 -5.42
C LEU A 555 23.01 10.16 -4.30
N VAL A 556 22.57 10.33 -3.05
CA VAL A 556 23.29 9.90 -1.84
C VAL A 556 22.54 8.77 -1.13
N ALA A 557 21.23 8.92 -1.00
CA ALA A 557 20.33 7.92 -0.43
C ALA A 557 18.92 8.16 -0.95
N GLN A 558 18.11 7.12 -1.07
CA GLN A 558 16.69 7.22 -1.37
C GLN A 558 15.97 6.00 -0.82
N ASP A 559 14.76 6.21 -0.32
CA ASP A 559 13.85 5.15 0.11
C ASP A 559 12.43 5.71 0.14
N ASN A 560 11.45 4.87 0.43
CA ASN A 560 10.06 5.28 0.58
C ASN A 560 9.92 6.42 1.61
N GLY A 561 9.54 7.61 1.13
CA GLY A 561 9.32 8.80 1.96
C GLY A 561 10.53 9.73 2.13
N TYR A 562 11.68 9.42 1.51
CA TYR A 562 12.77 10.41 1.44
C TYR A 562 13.72 10.23 0.26
N ILE A 563 14.34 11.33 -0.13
CA ILE A 563 15.46 11.37 -1.07
C ILE A 563 16.54 12.31 -0.57
N VAL A 564 17.80 11.90 -0.71
CA VAL A 564 18.98 12.68 -0.37
C VAL A 564 19.85 12.82 -1.60
N THR A 565 20.12 14.06 -1.96
CA THR A 565 21.00 14.43 -3.07
C THR A 565 22.12 15.35 -2.60
N LYS A 566 23.13 15.50 -3.44
CA LYS A 566 24.22 16.45 -3.25
C LYS A 566 24.52 17.19 -4.54
N SER A 567 24.95 18.43 -4.37
CA SER A 567 25.46 19.32 -5.42
C SER A 567 26.79 19.94 -4.98
N ASP A 568 27.39 20.76 -5.84
CA ASP A 568 28.62 21.48 -5.50
C ASP A 568 28.43 22.45 -4.30
N TYR A 569 27.20 22.86 -4.03
CA TYR A 569 26.85 23.85 -3.01
C TYR A 569 26.50 23.25 -1.66
N GLY A 570 26.14 21.96 -1.60
CA GLY A 570 25.70 21.31 -0.38
C GLY A 570 24.88 20.05 -0.59
N PHE A 571 24.19 19.64 0.47
CA PHE A 571 23.29 18.48 0.49
C PHE A 571 21.84 18.93 0.53
N GLN A 572 20.96 18.14 -0.08
CA GLN A 572 19.52 18.39 -0.10
C GLN A 572 18.81 17.10 0.32
N ILE A 573 17.99 17.20 1.37
CA ILE A 573 17.21 16.09 1.91
C ILE A 573 15.75 16.47 1.74
N LEU A 574 15.01 15.76 0.90
CA LEU A 574 13.57 15.91 0.78
C LEU A 574 12.90 14.74 1.48
N LEU A 575 12.11 15.05 2.50
CA LEU A 575 11.29 14.13 3.27
C LEU A 575 9.84 14.35 2.88
N TYR A 576 9.04 13.30 2.78
CA TYR A 576 7.62 13.42 2.48
C TYR A 576 6.82 12.24 3.04
N ASN A 577 5.52 12.44 3.24
CA ASN A 577 4.70 11.41 3.86
C ASN A 577 4.23 10.35 2.84
N PHE A 578 4.91 9.21 2.80
CA PHE A 578 4.58 8.08 1.91
C PHE A 578 3.64 7.04 2.57
N TYR A 579 2.71 6.50 1.78
CA TYR A 579 1.72 5.47 2.12
C TYR A 579 1.61 4.45 0.99
N ASP A 580 1.51 3.15 1.31
CA ASP A 580 1.46 2.08 0.29
C ASP A 580 0.23 2.18 -0.64
N ASN A 581 -0.83 2.84 -0.17
CA ASN A 581 -2.09 3.02 -0.90
C ASN A 581 -2.27 4.43 -1.46
N LEU A 582 -1.20 5.20 -1.69
CA LEU A 582 -1.30 6.57 -2.16
C LEU A 582 -2.22 6.68 -3.39
N ASP A 583 -2.00 5.83 -4.41
CA ASP A 583 -2.74 5.85 -5.68
C ASP A 583 -4.26 5.56 -5.57
N SER A 584 -4.72 5.00 -4.44
CA SER A 584 -6.12 4.61 -4.23
C SER A 584 -7.10 5.78 -4.13
N LEU A 585 -6.61 7.01 -3.92
CA LEU A 585 -7.45 8.19 -3.65
C LEU A 585 -7.85 8.98 -4.90
N ILE A 586 -7.09 8.87 -6.00
CA ILE A 586 -7.38 9.56 -7.27
C ILE A 586 -8.71 9.17 -7.93
N PRO A 587 -9.21 7.92 -7.82
CA PRO A 587 -10.53 7.57 -8.35
C PRO A 587 -11.72 8.27 -7.67
N LEU A 588 -11.52 8.93 -6.52
CA LEU A 588 -12.60 9.55 -5.75
C LEU A 588 -13.06 10.86 -6.41
N LYS A 589 -14.23 10.83 -7.07
CA LYS A 589 -14.81 12.00 -7.75
C LYS A 589 -15.58 12.95 -6.81
N GLU A 590 -15.94 12.52 -5.61
CA GLU A 590 -16.80 13.30 -4.70
C GLU A 590 -16.06 13.80 -3.45
N TYR A 591 -16.19 15.10 -3.18
CA TYR A 591 -15.59 15.76 -2.02
C TYR A 591 -16.12 15.23 -0.67
N SER A 592 -17.36 14.73 -0.61
CA SER A 592 -17.90 14.04 0.56
C SER A 592 -17.10 12.79 0.93
N ASN A 593 -16.55 12.09 -0.07
CA ASN A 593 -15.70 10.92 0.12
C ASN A 593 -14.26 11.33 0.49
N LEU A 594 -13.85 12.56 0.17
CA LEU A 594 -12.56 13.13 0.60
C LEU A 594 -12.57 13.59 2.06
N ARG A 595 -13.73 13.88 2.68
CA ARG A 595 -13.81 14.07 4.14
C ARG A 595 -13.45 12.80 4.93
N ALA A 596 -13.47 11.64 4.27
CA ALA A 596 -12.99 10.37 4.81
C ALA A 596 -11.49 10.14 4.57
N LEU A 597 -10.73 11.11 4.04
CA LEU A 597 -9.27 11.11 4.14
C LEU A 597 -8.93 11.08 5.64
N LYS A 598 -8.63 9.89 6.15
CA LYS A 598 -8.21 9.65 7.54
C LYS A 598 -7.13 10.67 7.88
N SER A 599 -7.12 11.17 9.13
CA SER A 599 -6.03 12.02 9.61
C SER A 599 -4.73 11.29 9.38
N VAL A 600 -3.94 11.82 8.46
CA VAL A 600 -2.67 11.25 8.09
C VAL A 600 -1.72 11.49 9.26
N PRO A 601 -1.21 10.43 9.92
CA PRO A 601 -0.44 10.62 11.14
C PRO A 601 0.87 11.36 10.85
N SER A 602 1.29 12.19 11.81
CA SER A 602 2.58 12.85 11.72
C SER A 602 3.71 11.83 11.83
N LYS A 603 4.83 12.06 11.13
CA LYS A 603 6.03 11.23 11.22
C LYS A 603 7.18 12.04 11.79
N LYS A 604 7.60 11.70 13.02
CA LYS A 604 8.80 12.29 13.63
C LYS A 604 10.06 11.55 13.17
N LEU A 605 10.98 12.30 12.57
CA LEU A 605 12.23 11.81 12.01
C LEU A 605 13.42 12.44 12.71
N SER A 606 14.49 11.67 12.85
CA SER A 606 15.79 12.09 13.33
C SER A 606 16.85 11.73 12.31
N LEU A 607 17.34 12.75 11.62
CA LEU A 607 18.40 12.64 10.64
C LEU A 607 19.75 12.70 11.35
N ASN A 608 20.51 11.61 11.30
CA ASN A 608 21.88 11.54 11.76
C ASN A 608 22.81 11.71 10.57
N ILE A 609 23.36 12.91 10.43
CA ILE A 609 24.21 13.28 9.30
C ILE A 609 25.66 13.22 9.76
N THR A 610 26.44 12.32 9.17
CA THR A 610 27.83 12.06 9.54
C THR A 610 28.80 12.81 8.61
N ASN A 611 30.08 12.85 8.98
CA ASN A 611 31.19 13.39 8.16
C ASN A 611 31.09 14.88 7.77
N ILE A 612 30.45 15.72 8.59
CA ILE A 612 30.40 17.17 8.36
C ILE A 612 31.73 17.86 8.75
N GLN A 613 32.50 18.30 7.76
CA GLN A 613 33.85 18.83 7.96
C GLN A 613 33.96 20.35 8.17
N SER A 614 32.84 21.08 8.15
CA SER A 614 32.79 22.55 8.29
C SER A 614 31.59 23.01 9.10
N ASP A 615 31.54 24.29 9.44
CA ASP A 615 30.30 24.92 9.90
C ASP A 615 29.25 24.87 8.77
N ILE A 616 27.99 24.67 9.15
CA ILE A 616 26.89 24.53 8.20
C ILE A 616 25.73 25.47 8.54
N LYS A 617 25.02 25.88 7.47
CA LYS A 617 23.72 26.53 7.52
C LYS A 617 22.71 25.52 6.99
N VAL A 618 21.61 25.36 7.73
CA VAL A 618 20.48 24.52 7.36
C VAL A 618 19.30 25.42 7.05
N THR A 619 18.66 25.22 5.90
CA THR A 619 17.42 25.91 5.51
C THR A 619 16.35 24.85 5.26
N SER A 620 15.26 24.89 6.02
CA SER A 620 14.11 24.00 5.88
C SER A 620 13.02 24.70 5.08
N TYR A 621 12.35 23.98 4.18
CA TYR A 621 11.09 24.39 3.55
C TYR A 621 10.05 23.34 3.89
N GLU A 622 8.98 23.73 4.58
CA GLU A 622 7.91 22.83 5.00
C GLU A 622 6.59 23.22 4.33
N ILE A 623 5.87 22.22 3.83
CA ILE A 623 4.55 22.39 3.25
C ILE A 623 3.67 21.19 3.61
N ASN A 624 2.45 21.45 4.06
CA ASN A 624 1.43 20.47 4.46
C ASN A 624 0.03 21.12 4.40
N GLU A 625 -0.99 20.49 4.97
CA GLU A 625 -2.37 21.00 5.01
C GLU A 625 -2.54 22.28 5.84
N ASN A 626 -1.67 22.47 6.83
CA ASN A 626 -1.68 23.61 7.74
C ASN A 626 -0.77 24.74 7.24
N GLU A 627 0.32 24.38 6.53
CA GLU A 627 1.35 25.30 6.08
C GLU A 627 1.57 25.26 4.56
N GLY A 628 1.47 26.41 3.89
CA GLY A 628 1.73 26.56 2.45
C GLY A 628 0.65 26.00 1.51
N SER A 629 -0.39 25.31 2.00
CA SER A 629 -1.49 24.84 1.15
C SER A 629 -2.49 25.96 0.81
N SER A 630 -2.43 26.44 -0.43
CA SER A 630 -3.37 27.43 -0.97
C SER A 630 -4.84 27.01 -0.84
N PHE A 631 -5.13 25.73 -1.05
CA PHE A 631 -6.48 25.20 -0.96
C PHE A 631 -7.01 25.20 0.47
N ASN A 632 -6.19 24.77 1.43
CA ASN A 632 -6.59 24.73 2.84
C ASN A 632 -6.79 26.15 3.40
N TYR A 633 -5.93 27.11 3.05
CA TYR A 633 -6.15 28.50 3.45
C TYR A 633 -7.44 29.08 2.85
N TRP A 634 -7.74 28.78 1.58
CA TRP A 634 -9.02 29.16 0.99
C TRP A 634 -10.23 28.54 1.71
N LEU A 635 -10.13 27.29 2.17
CA LEU A 635 -11.17 26.68 3.02
C LEU A 635 -11.31 27.43 4.35
N GLN A 636 -10.20 27.82 4.99
CA GLN A 636 -10.20 28.59 6.24
C GLN A 636 -10.82 29.99 6.06
N MET A 637 -10.68 30.58 4.87
CA MET A 637 -11.37 31.84 4.50
C MET A 637 -12.89 31.67 4.32
N GLY A 638 -13.43 30.46 4.49
CA GLY A 638 -14.85 30.17 4.33
C GLY A 638 -15.25 29.82 2.90
N LYS A 639 -14.30 29.33 2.08
CA LYS A 639 -14.53 28.90 0.69
C LYS A 639 -15.16 30.01 -0.19
N PRO A 640 -14.58 31.23 -0.23
CA PRO A 640 -15.16 32.31 -1.01
C PRO A 640 -15.15 31.96 -2.51
N ASN A 641 -16.29 32.21 -3.18
CA ASN A 641 -16.43 32.05 -4.63
C ASN A 641 -15.59 33.09 -5.40
N ARG A 642 -15.29 34.23 -4.79
CA ARG A 642 -14.50 35.29 -5.42
C ARG A 642 -13.54 35.86 -4.40
N LEU A 643 -12.32 36.10 -4.84
CA LEU A 643 -11.31 36.80 -4.04
C LEU A 643 -11.25 38.26 -4.49
N SER A 644 -11.22 39.16 -3.51
CA SER A 644 -10.72 40.51 -3.73
C SER A 644 -9.22 40.48 -4.08
N LYS A 645 -8.71 41.60 -4.61
CA LYS A 645 -7.27 41.72 -4.93
C LYS A 645 -6.39 41.48 -3.69
N GLU A 646 -6.81 42.00 -2.53
CA GLU A 646 -6.09 41.82 -1.27
C GLU A 646 -6.12 40.36 -0.82
N GLU A 647 -7.29 39.70 -0.86
CA GLU A 647 -7.42 38.28 -0.53
C GLU A 647 -6.58 37.38 -1.44
N LYS A 648 -6.54 37.68 -2.75
CA LYS A 648 -5.68 36.99 -3.72
C LYS A 648 -4.20 37.16 -3.36
N GLU A 649 -3.74 38.38 -3.07
CA GLU A 649 -2.35 38.64 -2.68
C GLU A 649 -1.97 37.98 -1.36
N ILE A 650 -2.89 37.97 -0.38
CA ILE A 650 -2.70 37.28 0.90
C ILE A 650 -2.56 35.78 0.65
N LEU A 651 -3.47 35.19 -0.12
CA LEU A 651 -3.45 33.77 -0.41
C LEU A 651 -2.16 33.38 -1.15
N HIS A 652 -1.74 34.18 -2.13
CA HIS A 652 -0.48 33.95 -2.85
C HIS A 652 0.73 33.96 -1.90
N LYS A 653 0.79 34.90 -0.95
CA LYS A 653 1.90 34.98 0.03
C LYS A 653 1.85 33.87 1.06
N ALA A 654 0.67 33.53 1.55
CA ALA A 654 0.48 32.48 2.56
C ALA A 654 0.80 31.10 1.98
N SER A 655 0.53 30.87 0.70
CA SER A 655 0.74 29.56 0.05
C SER A 655 2.21 29.20 -0.16
N PHE A 656 3.17 30.02 0.26
CA PHE A 656 4.59 29.66 0.13
C PHE A 656 5.00 28.73 1.29
N PRO A 657 5.86 27.71 1.07
CA PRO A 657 6.36 26.83 2.12
C PRO A 657 6.96 27.59 3.31
N GLU A 658 6.71 27.15 4.53
CA GLU A 658 7.32 27.74 5.72
C GLU A 658 8.84 27.56 5.67
N ILE A 659 9.60 28.64 5.93
CA ILE A 659 11.06 28.59 5.91
C ILE A 659 11.62 28.71 7.32
N GLU A 660 12.47 27.76 7.71
CA GLU A 660 13.23 27.79 8.95
C GLU A 660 14.75 27.81 8.67
N PHE A 661 15.51 28.55 9.48
CA PHE A 661 16.97 28.61 9.39
C PHE A 661 17.63 28.11 10.68
N LYS A 662 18.60 27.20 10.55
CA LYS A 662 19.43 26.71 11.67
C LYS A 662 20.92 26.80 11.33
N TYR A 663 21.75 27.05 12.34
CA TYR A 663 23.20 27.06 12.21
C TYR A 663 23.81 25.99 13.12
N PHE A 664 24.73 25.20 12.57
CA PHE A 664 25.49 24.22 13.34
C PHE A 664 26.99 24.45 13.16
N LYS A 665 27.72 24.40 14.27
CA LYS A 665 29.18 24.35 14.24
C LYS A 665 29.64 22.99 13.71
N LYS A 666 30.84 22.96 13.13
CA LYS A 666 31.51 21.72 12.72
C LYS A 666 31.41 20.64 13.81
N SER A 667 30.86 19.49 13.44
CA SER A 667 30.70 18.31 14.30
C SER A 667 30.85 17.05 13.45
N ALA A 668 31.37 15.97 14.03
CA ALA A 668 31.47 14.68 13.33
C ALA A 668 30.07 14.10 12.99
N VAL A 669 29.07 14.43 13.80
CA VAL A 669 27.67 14.08 13.58
C VAL A 669 26.80 15.30 13.86
N VAL A 670 25.86 15.60 12.96
CA VAL A 670 24.80 16.58 13.16
C VAL A 670 23.48 15.83 13.20
N ASN A 671 22.69 16.08 14.24
CA ASN A 671 21.35 15.54 14.39
C ASN A 671 20.34 16.64 14.05
N ILE A 672 19.42 16.33 13.13
CA ILE A 672 18.30 17.20 12.77
C ILE A 672 17.01 16.43 13.04
N GLN A 673 16.14 17.02 13.84
CA GLN A 673 14.78 16.52 14.04
C GLN A 673 13.84 17.21 13.05
N ALA A 674 12.96 16.43 12.44
CA ALA A 674 11.92 16.90 11.53
C ALA A 674 10.62 16.15 11.86
N GLU A 675 9.48 16.79 11.66
CA GLU A 675 8.17 16.17 11.85
C GLU A 675 7.34 16.45 10.61
N ILE A 676 6.99 15.41 9.86
CA ILE A 676 6.15 15.57 8.66
C ILE A 676 4.71 15.41 9.11
N GLU A 677 3.93 16.47 9.07
CA GLU A 677 2.48 16.42 9.29
C GLU A 677 1.72 16.09 8.01
N GLY A 678 0.59 15.39 8.15
CA GLY A 678 -0.39 15.27 7.08
C GLY A 678 0.15 14.72 5.75
N TYR A 679 -0.42 15.16 4.64
CA TYR A 679 0.10 15.00 3.29
C TYR A 679 1.24 16.00 2.98
N GLY A 680 2.18 16.15 3.91
CA GLY A 680 3.25 17.14 3.81
C GLY A 680 4.58 16.63 3.25
N ALA A 681 5.48 17.60 3.03
CA ALA A 681 6.88 17.40 2.70
C ALA A 681 7.77 18.47 3.34
N ILE A 682 9.01 18.09 3.66
CA ILE A 682 10.04 18.96 4.19
C ILE A 682 11.30 18.82 3.33
N LEU A 683 11.76 19.91 2.74
CA LEU A 683 13.07 20.00 2.10
C LEU A 683 14.08 20.67 3.03
N ILE A 684 15.20 20.02 3.28
CA ILE A 684 16.29 20.49 4.12
C ILE A 684 17.52 20.68 3.25
N LEU A 685 17.94 21.94 3.09
CA LEU A 685 19.16 22.32 2.41
C LEU A 685 20.28 22.51 3.43
N ILE A 686 21.42 21.85 3.22
CA ILE A 686 22.59 21.91 4.09
C ILE A 686 23.77 22.46 3.32
N GLU A 687 24.18 23.67 3.66
CA GLU A 687 25.22 24.42 2.95
C GLU A 687 26.38 24.74 3.89
N LYS A 688 27.60 24.79 3.33
CA LYS A 688 28.78 25.20 4.10
C LYS A 688 28.75 26.71 4.35
N VAL A 689 29.03 27.13 5.59
CA VAL A 689 29.17 28.56 5.89
C VAL A 689 30.55 29.03 5.46
N GLN A 690 30.62 29.86 4.42
CA GLN A 690 31.83 30.59 4.09
C GLN A 690 31.97 31.76 5.08
N LYS A 691 32.90 31.65 6.03
CA LYS A 691 33.31 32.80 6.83
C LYS A 691 34.26 33.65 5.99
N HIS A 692 33.84 34.85 5.61
CA HIS A 692 34.79 35.86 5.15
C HIS A 692 35.77 36.13 6.29
N GLN A 693 37.06 35.86 6.04
CA GLN A 693 38.15 36.18 6.96
C GLN A 693 38.35 37.69 7.06
#